data_AF-A0A2V9R3M1-F1
#
_entry.id   AF-A0A2V9R3M1-F1
#
_cell.length_a   1.000
_cell.length_b   1.000
_cell.length_c   1.000
_cell.angle_alpha   90.00
_cell.angle_beta   90.00
_cell.angle_gamma   90.00
#
_symmetry.space_group_name_H-M   'P 1'
#
loop_
_entity.id
_entity.type
_entity.pdbx_description
1 polymer ?
#
loop_
_entity_poly.entity_id
_entity_poly.type
_entity_poly.pdbx_seq_one_letter_code
_entity_poly.pdbx_strand_id
1 'polypeptide(L)'
;MGQGDFYLEYPRLHELAATKNSVARELHDFLIKLNPEPHRRVFLKPFMRTQTAEFCSSCHKVHLDFPVNHYRWFRGFNEYDNWQASGVSGQGARSFYYPAKPQQCADCHMPLTKSADMGNINGLVHSHRFPAANTALPVANEDQEQLKITEDFLKNNNLSVDIFALSPAQAELKPSGLKQSELSTTFAVGEEAETKVTPTAQGAVAPVTAPLNRVNAAVRRGDTVRVDVVVRTKKVGHFFPGGTVDAYDTWLELKGTDDKGQTIFWSGMVEDDGRGPVEKGAHFYRSLQVDAHGNRINKRNAWATRAVVYVHLIPPGAADTVHYRLHVPENAGDKITLHARLLYRKFSWWNTQFSFAGLPDPATKAEVNADFDDRSFVFSAPLQGVSAKQERIPDLPAIALGENEVSLSVLAKTAAVPSPKVDLQKDDWQRWNDYGIGLFLQGDLKGAQAAFQRVTEADPGNPDGWVNIGRAAVQEGDMQRARTVLEQALSLSPDLARAHFFYAKVLRNDGNYDGAADHLRKVLAQYPRDRVALNDLGRLLFLQRKYADAIKTLQEVLAVDPEDLQAHYNLMLCYNGLGDEKQAKEHQVRYLRFKADESAQAITGPYRQLNPEDNNERQAIHEHVSAPLTPNRVGTLQKSNQNRLALATSR
;
A
#
# COMPACT_ATOMS: atom_id res chain seq x y z
N MET A 1 11.43 14.30 -12.49
CA MET A 1 9.97 14.04 -12.43
C MET A 1 9.47 14.46 -11.06
N GLY A 2 8.23 14.95 -10.97
CA GLY A 2 7.67 15.55 -9.75
C GLY A 2 7.64 17.09 -9.75
N GLN A 3 6.63 17.69 -9.12
CA GLN A 3 6.39 19.14 -9.01
C GLN A 3 6.91 19.75 -7.71
N GLY A 4 7.64 19.02 -6.87
CA GLY A 4 8.16 19.53 -5.58
C GLY A 4 9.00 20.82 -5.71
N ASP A 5 9.56 21.06 -6.90
CA ASP A 5 10.45 22.19 -7.20
C ASP A 5 9.86 23.22 -8.20
N PHE A 6 8.59 23.11 -8.61
CA PHE A 6 8.01 23.95 -9.68
C PHE A 6 6.74 24.70 -9.25
N TYR A 7 6.60 25.94 -9.71
CA TYR A 7 5.35 26.70 -9.66
C TYR A 7 4.61 26.54 -11.00
N LEU A 8 3.40 25.98 -10.94
CA LEU A 8 2.51 25.90 -12.11
C LEU A 8 1.62 27.15 -12.14
N GLU A 9 1.87 28.03 -13.09
CA GLU A 9 0.98 29.16 -13.37
C GLU A 9 -0.01 28.84 -14.48
N TYR A 10 -1.19 29.47 -14.43
CA TYR A 10 -2.17 29.33 -15.50
C TYR A 10 -1.60 29.99 -16.77
N PRO A 11 -1.49 29.27 -17.90
CA PRO A 11 -1.01 29.89 -19.13
C PRO A 11 -1.97 31.02 -19.51
N ARG A 12 -1.44 32.18 -19.93
CA ARG A 12 -2.28 33.27 -20.45
C ARG A 12 -3.08 32.75 -21.63
N LEU A 13 -4.40 32.72 -21.48
CA LEU A 13 -5.32 32.40 -22.58
C LEU A 13 -5.21 33.48 -23.65
N HIS A 14 -5.42 33.10 -24.91
CA HIS A 14 -5.50 34.05 -26.03
C HIS A 14 -6.61 35.09 -25.75
N GLU A 15 -6.41 36.36 -26.10
CA GLU A 15 -7.33 37.46 -25.74
C GLU A 15 -8.76 37.22 -26.24
N LEU A 16 -8.91 36.62 -27.42
CA LEU A 16 -10.22 36.22 -27.98
C LEU A 16 -10.92 35.13 -27.15
N ALA A 17 -10.18 34.24 -26.48
CA ALA A 17 -10.76 33.21 -25.61
C ALA A 17 -11.23 33.79 -24.27
N ALA A 18 -10.58 34.87 -23.80
CA ALA A 18 -10.92 35.56 -22.55
C ALA A 18 -11.85 36.77 -22.76
N THR A 19 -12.28 37.05 -24.00
CA THR A 19 -13.09 38.24 -24.33
C THR A 19 -14.44 38.22 -23.61
N LYS A 20 -14.87 39.38 -23.11
CA LYS A 20 -16.21 39.57 -22.54
C LYS A 20 -17.27 39.87 -23.61
N ASN A 21 -16.88 40.12 -24.86
CA ASN A 21 -17.80 40.37 -25.97
C ASN A 21 -18.39 39.03 -26.46
N SER A 22 -19.72 38.88 -26.39
CA SER A 22 -20.41 37.64 -26.76
C SER A 22 -20.21 37.24 -28.22
N VAL A 23 -20.27 38.20 -29.15
CA VAL A 23 -20.11 37.96 -30.59
C VAL A 23 -18.68 37.49 -30.92
N ALA A 24 -17.68 38.15 -30.33
CA ALA A 24 -16.28 37.75 -30.52
C ALA A 24 -16.02 36.35 -29.95
N ARG A 25 -16.65 36.00 -28.82
CA ARG A 25 -16.56 34.66 -28.22
C ARG A 25 -17.24 33.60 -29.08
N GLU A 26 -18.44 33.87 -29.59
CA GLU A 26 -19.15 32.96 -30.49
C GLU A 26 -18.37 32.72 -31.79
N LEU A 27 -17.80 33.78 -32.38
CA LEU A 27 -16.96 33.65 -33.57
C LEU A 27 -15.69 32.82 -33.27
N HIS A 28 -15.03 33.09 -32.14
CA HIS A 28 -13.89 32.30 -31.67
C HIS A 28 -14.26 30.81 -31.53
N ASP A 29 -15.36 30.50 -30.85
CA ASP A 29 -15.81 29.12 -30.63
C ASP A 29 -16.24 28.44 -31.92
N PHE A 30 -16.88 29.17 -32.84
CA PHE A 30 -17.20 28.69 -34.19
C PHE A 30 -15.93 28.33 -34.97
N LEU A 31 -14.90 29.18 -34.94
CA LEU A 31 -13.63 28.92 -35.62
C LEU A 31 -12.91 27.71 -35.03
N ILE A 32 -12.93 27.52 -33.70
CA ILE A 32 -12.42 26.30 -33.05
C ILE A 32 -13.18 25.07 -33.53
N LYS A 33 -14.51 25.14 -33.64
CA LYS A 33 -15.33 24.02 -34.11
C LYS A 33 -15.09 23.71 -35.59
N LEU A 34 -14.90 24.73 -36.43
CA LEU A 34 -14.63 24.59 -37.85
C LEU A 34 -13.25 23.97 -38.12
N ASN A 35 -12.23 24.38 -37.35
CA ASN A 35 -10.88 23.84 -37.44
C ASN A 35 -10.29 23.65 -36.03
N PRO A 36 -10.48 22.48 -35.40
CA PRO A 36 -10.01 22.25 -34.04
C PRO A 36 -8.50 21.98 -33.94
N GLU A 37 -7.79 21.78 -35.05
CA GLU A 37 -6.39 21.35 -35.02
C GLU A 37 -5.44 22.34 -34.32
N PRO A 38 -5.52 23.67 -34.54
CA PRO A 38 -4.70 24.63 -33.80
C PRO A 38 -4.94 24.55 -32.29
N HIS A 39 -6.21 24.46 -31.87
CA HIS A 39 -6.58 24.31 -30.46
C HIS A 39 -6.01 23.01 -29.88
N ARG A 40 -6.17 21.88 -30.59
CA ARG A 40 -5.65 20.57 -30.19
C ARG A 40 -4.13 20.56 -30.02
N ARG A 41 -3.37 21.18 -30.94
CA ARG A 41 -1.89 21.26 -30.85
C ARG A 41 -1.41 22.12 -29.68
N VAL A 42 -2.21 23.09 -29.24
CA VAL A 42 -1.90 23.92 -28.07
C VAL A 42 -2.14 23.15 -26.78
N PHE A 43 -3.30 22.51 -26.62
CA PHE A 43 -3.73 21.94 -25.34
C PHE A 43 -3.46 20.44 -25.18
N LEU A 44 -3.25 19.68 -26.26
CA LEU A 44 -2.99 18.24 -26.22
C LEU A 44 -1.63 17.91 -26.83
N LYS A 45 -0.58 18.18 -26.04
CA LYS A 45 0.81 17.91 -26.46
C LYS A 45 1.03 16.41 -26.65
N PRO A 46 1.91 15.98 -27.59
CA PRO A 46 2.18 14.56 -27.81
C PRO A 46 2.52 13.77 -26.53
N PHE A 47 3.34 14.34 -25.65
CA PHE A 47 3.76 13.68 -24.41
C PHE A 47 2.60 13.35 -23.46
N MET A 48 1.49 14.11 -23.48
CA MET A 48 0.32 13.81 -22.66
C MET A 48 -0.35 12.47 -23.04
N ARG A 49 -0.11 11.99 -24.27
CA ARG A 49 -0.64 10.73 -24.80
C ARG A 49 0.41 9.62 -24.88
N THR A 50 1.66 9.97 -25.18
CA THR A 50 2.73 8.99 -25.39
C THR A 50 3.58 8.74 -24.14
N GLN A 51 3.48 9.61 -23.15
CA GLN A 51 4.22 9.59 -21.87
C GLN A 51 3.25 9.94 -20.72
N THR A 52 2.04 9.37 -20.75
CA THR A 52 0.97 9.78 -19.83
C THR A 52 1.36 9.54 -18.37
N ALA A 53 2.05 8.44 -18.06
CA ALA A 53 2.51 8.16 -16.71
C ALA A 53 3.58 9.18 -16.25
N GLU A 54 4.58 9.49 -17.09
CA GLU A 54 5.57 10.52 -16.79
C GLU A 54 4.92 11.91 -16.65
N PHE A 55 3.91 12.21 -17.46
CA PHE A 55 3.11 13.44 -17.30
C PHE A 55 2.37 13.45 -15.97
N CYS A 56 1.64 12.39 -15.62
CA CYS A 56 0.97 12.27 -14.33
C CYS A 56 1.95 12.34 -13.15
N SER A 57 3.18 11.84 -13.32
CA SER A 57 4.22 11.87 -12.29
C SER A 57 4.58 13.28 -11.85
N SER A 58 4.31 14.31 -12.67
CA SER A 58 4.50 15.69 -12.25
C SER A 58 3.77 15.93 -10.92
N CYS A 59 2.51 15.53 -10.82
CA CYS A 59 1.72 15.75 -9.61
C CYS A 59 1.68 14.53 -8.68
N HIS A 60 1.99 13.33 -9.18
CA HIS A 60 1.87 12.07 -8.44
C HIS A 60 3.19 11.44 -7.98
N LYS A 61 4.31 12.13 -8.19
CA LYS A 61 5.59 11.86 -7.54
C LYS A 61 6.01 13.14 -6.81
N VAL A 62 5.74 13.18 -5.50
CA VAL A 62 5.92 14.39 -4.70
C VAL A 62 6.96 14.19 -3.61
N HIS A 63 7.52 15.31 -3.14
CA HIS A 63 8.41 15.38 -2.00
C HIS A 63 8.23 16.75 -1.31
N LEU A 64 8.64 16.84 -0.06
CA LEU A 64 8.77 18.08 0.69
C LEU A 64 10.26 18.34 0.87
N ASP A 65 10.74 19.51 0.44
CA ASP A 65 12.13 19.90 0.64
C ASP A 65 12.28 20.91 1.80
N PHE A 66 13.53 21.21 2.16
CA PHE A 66 13.89 22.10 3.27
C PHE A 66 13.11 23.43 3.31
N PRO A 67 12.83 24.13 2.18
CA PRO A 67 12.05 25.37 2.22
C PRO A 67 10.59 25.22 2.70
N VAL A 68 10.05 24.00 2.65
CA VAL A 68 8.65 23.71 3.03
C VAL A 68 8.56 23.14 4.46
N ASN A 69 9.54 22.33 4.86
CA ASN A 69 9.48 21.59 6.13
C ASN A 69 10.57 21.97 7.16
N HIS A 70 11.52 22.82 6.79
CA HIS A 70 12.68 23.26 7.61
C HIS A 70 13.54 22.13 8.19
N TYR A 71 13.50 20.94 7.57
CA TYR A 71 14.17 19.75 8.07
C TYR A 71 15.08 19.13 7.00
N ARG A 72 14.51 18.54 5.96
CA ARG A 72 15.26 17.87 4.89
C ARG A 72 14.38 17.52 3.70
N TRP A 73 15.00 17.05 2.61
CA TRP A 73 14.24 16.38 1.57
C TRP A 73 13.55 15.14 2.14
N PHE A 74 12.26 15.06 1.90
CA PHE A 74 11.37 14.09 2.50
C PHE A 74 10.40 13.60 1.43
N ARG A 75 10.41 12.29 1.17
CA ARG A 75 9.56 11.68 0.15
C ARG A 75 8.07 11.92 0.50
N GLY A 76 7.29 12.38 -0.45
CA GLY A 76 5.83 12.34 -0.37
C GLY A 76 5.30 11.09 -1.08
N PHE A 77 4.00 11.01 -1.36
CA PHE A 77 3.48 9.88 -2.12
C PHE A 77 4.10 9.81 -3.52
N ASN A 78 4.31 8.59 -4.02
CA ASN A 78 5.08 8.33 -5.22
C ASN A 78 4.44 7.21 -6.04
N GLU A 79 3.41 7.54 -6.81
CA GLU A 79 2.71 6.51 -7.58
C GLU A 79 3.48 6.09 -8.83
N TYR A 80 4.31 6.99 -9.37
CA TYR A 80 5.01 6.72 -10.62
C TYR A 80 6.05 5.61 -10.47
N ASP A 81 6.93 5.64 -9.46
CA ASP A 81 7.98 4.62 -9.34
C ASP A 81 7.38 3.24 -9.01
N ASN A 82 6.29 3.22 -8.24
CA ASN A 82 5.54 2.00 -7.93
C ASN A 82 4.87 1.42 -9.17
N TRP A 83 4.25 2.27 -9.98
CA TRP A 83 3.70 1.87 -11.28
C TRP A 83 4.79 1.37 -12.22
N GLN A 84 5.88 2.11 -12.33
CA GLN A 84 7.01 1.78 -13.20
C GLN A 84 7.62 0.42 -12.82
N ALA A 85 7.77 0.11 -11.53
CA ALA A 85 8.28 -1.18 -11.07
C ALA A 85 7.26 -2.33 -11.13
N SER A 86 5.99 -2.04 -11.42
CA SER A 86 4.92 -3.05 -11.46
C SER A 86 4.80 -3.77 -12.80
N GLY A 87 4.18 -4.95 -12.78
CA GLY A 87 3.79 -5.68 -13.98
C GLY A 87 2.68 -4.96 -14.75
N VAL A 88 1.94 -4.06 -14.09
CA VAL A 88 0.89 -3.25 -14.71
C VAL A 88 1.46 -2.27 -15.73
N SER A 89 2.64 -1.67 -15.48
CA SER A 89 3.29 -0.80 -16.48
C SER A 89 3.90 -1.57 -17.65
N GLY A 90 4.10 -2.89 -17.50
CA GLY A 90 4.89 -3.69 -18.42
C GLY A 90 6.39 -3.35 -18.41
N GLN A 91 6.88 -2.62 -17.40
CA GLN A 91 8.29 -2.24 -17.28
C GLN A 91 9.02 -2.98 -16.14
N GLY A 92 8.30 -3.50 -15.15
CA GLY A 92 8.89 -4.26 -14.05
C GLY A 92 8.98 -5.76 -14.35
N ALA A 93 10.20 -6.31 -14.35
CA ALA A 93 10.48 -7.70 -14.70
C ALA A 93 10.29 -8.70 -13.54
N ARG A 94 9.96 -8.21 -12.33
CA ARG A 94 10.00 -8.98 -11.08
C ARG A 94 8.66 -9.14 -10.38
N SER A 95 7.60 -8.58 -10.95
CA SER A 95 6.27 -8.63 -10.35
C SER A 95 5.77 -10.07 -10.23
N PHE A 96 4.93 -10.30 -9.22
CA PHE A 96 4.30 -11.61 -9.02
C PHE A 96 3.26 -11.91 -10.10
N TYR A 97 2.55 -10.87 -10.57
CA TYR A 97 1.52 -10.98 -11.60
C TYR A 97 1.67 -9.91 -12.68
N TYR A 98 1.21 -10.24 -13.88
CA TYR A 98 1.19 -9.36 -15.05
C TYR A 98 -0.22 -9.35 -15.67
N PRO A 99 -0.82 -8.20 -15.96
CA PRO A 99 -2.04 -8.15 -16.75
C PRO A 99 -1.76 -8.57 -18.20
N ALA A 100 -2.79 -9.00 -18.91
CA ALA A 100 -2.68 -9.40 -20.32
C ALA A 100 -2.17 -8.26 -21.22
N LYS A 101 -2.40 -7.01 -20.82
CA LYS A 101 -1.88 -5.81 -21.50
C LYS A 101 -1.37 -4.82 -20.45
N PRO A 102 -0.20 -4.20 -20.67
CA PRO A 102 0.24 -3.07 -19.87
C PRO A 102 -0.80 -1.94 -19.88
N GLN A 103 -0.88 -1.20 -18.77
CA GLN A 103 -1.80 -0.09 -18.57
C GLN A 103 -1.06 1.13 -18.05
N GLN A 104 -1.55 2.31 -18.40
CA GLN A 104 -1.09 3.61 -17.93
C GLN A 104 -2.09 4.22 -16.95
N CYS A 105 -1.70 5.30 -16.27
CA CYS A 105 -2.55 5.97 -15.27
C CYS A 105 -3.94 6.34 -15.82
N ALA A 106 -4.01 6.82 -17.07
CA ALA A 106 -5.27 7.23 -17.69
C ALA A 106 -6.22 6.07 -18.01
N ASP A 107 -5.72 4.84 -18.21
CA ASP A 107 -6.56 3.67 -18.48
C ASP A 107 -7.48 3.35 -17.28
N CYS A 108 -6.99 3.58 -16.06
CA CYS A 108 -7.74 3.36 -14.83
C CYS A 108 -8.42 4.64 -14.32
N HIS A 109 -7.74 5.79 -14.36
CA HIS A 109 -8.24 7.02 -13.74
C HIS A 109 -9.04 7.93 -14.67
N MET A 110 -8.94 7.74 -15.98
CA MET A 110 -9.66 8.51 -16.99
C MET A 110 -10.35 7.57 -18.02
N PRO A 111 -11.22 6.64 -17.56
CA PRO A 111 -11.80 5.65 -18.45
C PRO A 111 -12.66 6.30 -19.54
N LEU A 112 -12.78 5.64 -20.69
CA LEU A 112 -13.69 6.07 -21.74
C LEU A 112 -15.14 6.01 -21.26
N THR A 113 -15.89 7.08 -21.49
CA THR A 113 -17.33 7.17 -21.21
C THR A 113 -18.08 7.67 -22.44
N LYS A 114 -19.35 7.28 -22.55
CA LYS A 114 -20.22 7.78 -23.62
C LYS A 114 -20.41 9.28 -23.47
N SER A 115 -20.26 10.01 -24.58
CA SER A 115 -20.54 11.45 -24.62
C SER A 115 -21.03 11.85 -26.02
N ALA A 116 -21.93 12.85 -26.03
CA ALA A 116 -22.38 13.55 -27.22
C ALA A 116 -21.64 14.88 -27.45
N ASP A 117 -20.62 15.18 -26.64
CA ASP A 117 -19.81 16.39 -26.79
C ASP A 117 -19.16 16.45 -28.17
N MET A 118 -19.03 17.63 -28.77
CA MET A 118 -18.44 17.79 -30.11
C MET A 118 -17.00 17.25 -30.23
N GLY A 119 -16.29 17.14 -29.10
CA GLY A 119 -14.94 16.57 -29.02
C GLY A 119 -14.88 15.04 -28.87
N ASN A 120 -16.02 14.34 -28.92
CA ASN A 120 -16.06 12.88 -28.81
C ASN A 120 -15.38 12.20 -30.02
N ILE A 121 -14.83 11.01 -29.78
CA ILE A 121 -14.35 10.12 -30.83
C ILE A 121 -15.23 8.88 -30.80
N ASN A 122 -16.03 8.67 -31.85
CA ASN A 122 -16.97 7.54 -31.96
C ASN A 122 -17.97 7.45 -30.77
N GLY A 123 -18.45 8.59 -30.29
CA GLY A 123 -19.38 8.69 -29.17
C GLY A 123 -18.73 8.53 -27.79
N LEU A 124 -17.40 8.56 -27.70
CA LEU A 124 -16.65 8.36 -26.46
C LEU A 124 -15.70 9.52 -26.15
N VAL A 125 -15.51 9.81 -24.86
CA VAL A 125 -14.49 10.74 -24.32
C VAL A 125 -13.81 10.11 -23.12
N HIS A 126 -12.56 10.48 -22.85
CA HIS A 126 -11.92 10.15 -21.58
C HIS A 126 -12.57 10.95 -20.45
N SER A 127 -13.07 10.23 -19.45
CA SER A 127 -13.72 10.83 -18.30
C SER A 127 -12.72 11.61 -17.44
N HIS A 128 -13.10 12.82 -17.05
CA HIS A 128 -12.38 13.64 -16.07
C HIS A 128 -13.06 13.57 -14.68
N ARG A 129 -13.93 12.59 -14.46
CA ARG A 129 -14.60 12.39 -13.16
C ARG A 129 -13.68 11.77 -12.10
N PHE A 130 -12.55 11.19 -12.51
CA PHE A 130 -11.57 10.52 -11.64
C PHE A 130 -12.23 9.63 -10.57
N PRO A 131 -12.89 8.52 -10.98
CA PRO A 131 -13.76 7.72 -10.11
C PRO A 131 -13.03 7.02 -8.96
N ALA A 132 -11.70 7.04 -8.92
CA ALA A 132 -10.90 6.52 -7.81
C ALA A 132 -10.49 7.60 -6.79
N ALA A 133 -10.78 8.88 -7.06
CA ALA A 133 -10.11 9.98 -6.38
C ALA A 133 -10.67 10.30 -4.99
N ASN A 134 -11.99 10.40 -4.84
CA ASN A 134 -12.56 11.02 -3.64
C ASN A 134 -14.04 10.67 -3.41
N THR A 135 -14.38 10.18 -2.21
CA THR A 135 -15.77 10.03 -1.75
C THR A 135 -16.21 11.15 -0.82
N ALA A 136 -15.29 11.89 -0.20
CA ALA A 136 -15.59 12.96 0.73
C ALA A 136 -16.18 14.20 0.05
N LEU A 137 -15.64 14.63 -1.08
CA LEU A 137 -16.17 15.78 -1.83
C LEU A 137 -17.59 15.56 -2.36
N PRO A 138 -17.93 14.45 -3.04
CA PRO A 138 -19.31 14.23 -3.47
C PRO A 138 -20.27 14.10 -2.29
N VAL A 139 -19.84 13.53 -1.15
CA VAL A 139 -20.67 13.48 0.08
C VAL A 139 -20.92 14.88 0.64
N ALA A 140 -19.87 15.71 0.77
CA ALA A 140 -19.98 17.07 1.28
C ALA A 140 -20.84 17.99 0.38
N ASN A 141 -20.82 17.75 -0.94
CA ASN A 141 -21.61 18.50 -1.93
C ASN A 141 -22.98 17.88 -2.26
N GLU A 142 -23.30 16.72 -1.66
CA GLU A 142 -24.49 15.92 -1.96
C GLU A 142 -24.61 15.46 -3.44
N ASP A 143 -23.48 15.24 -4.09
CA ASP A 143 -23.41 14.69 -5.45
C ASP A 143 -23.50 13.16 -5.42
N GLN A 144 -24.73 12.65 -5.40
CA GLN A 144 -25.01 11.21 -5.35
C GLN A 144 -24.57 10.48 -6.63
N GLU A 145 -24.56 11.16 -7.78
CA GLU A 145 -24.14 10.54 -9.04
C GLU A 145 -22.63 10.25 -8.99
N GLN A 146 -21.83 11.25 -8.66
CA GLN A 146 -20.38 11.08 -8.55
C GLN A 146 -19.98 10.14 -7.41
N LEU A 147 -20.71 10.15 -6.29
CA LEU A 147 -20.48 9.20 -5.20
C LEU A 147 -20.70 7.76 -5.68
N LYS A 148 -21.82 7.49 -6.34
CA LYS A 148 -22.13 6.15 -6.85
C LYS A 148 -21.09 5.66 -7.85
N ILE A 149 -20.68 6.51 -8.80
CA ILE A 149 -19.62 6.18 -9.76
C ILE A 149 -18.32 5.80 -9.05
N THR A 150 -17.99 6.51 -7.97
CA THR A 150 -16.79 6.26 -7.17
C THR A 150 -16.91 4.94 -6.42
N GLU A 151 -18.05 4.67 -5.79
CA GLU A 151 -18.33 3.39 -5.11
C GLU A 151 -18.28 2.19 -6.05
N ASP A 152 -18.95 2.30 -7.21
CA ASP A 152 -18.99 1.25 -8.23
C ASP A 152 -17.57 0.95 -8.74
N PHE A 153 -16.75 1.99 -8.95
CA PHE A 153 -15.35 1.81 -9.33
C PHE A 153 -14.55 1.08 -8.24
N LEU A 154 -14.65 1.54 -6.99
CA LEU A 154 -13.92 0.97 -5.86
C LEU A 154 -14.27 -0.51 -5.61
N LYS A 155 -15.54 -0.89 -5.79
CA LYS A 155 -16.05 -2.26 -5.64
C LYS A 155 -15.81 -3.17 -6.84
N ASN A 156 -15.19 -2.69 -7.93
CA ASN A 156 -15.05 -3.43 -9.18
C ASN A 156 -13.92 -4.50 -9.18
N ASN A 157 -13.83 -5.30 -8.13
CA ASN A 157 -12.87 -6.40 -7.98
C ASN A 157 -11.42 -5.94 -8.20
N ASN A 158 -11.12 -4.72 -7.75
CA ASN A 158 -9.76 -4.16 -7.76
C ASN A 158 -8.89 -4.85 -6.71
N LEU A 159 -9.53 -5.32 -5.64
CA LEU A 159 -8.95 -6.10 -4.56
C LEU A 159 -9.80 -7.34 -4.29
N SER A 160 -9.20 -8.35 -3.65
CA SER A 160 -9.92 -9.48 -3.07
C SER A 160 -9.54 -9.69 -1.61
N VAL A 161 -10.48 -10.20 -0.84
CA VAL A 161 -10.30 -10.66 0.54
C VAL A 161 -10.60 -12.16 0.56
N ASP A 162 -9.79 -12.95 1.25
CA ASP A 162 -9.95 -14.40 1.36
C ASP A 162 -9.60 -14.86 2.79
N ILE A 163 -10.58 -15.38 3.53
CA ILE A 163 -10.34 -16.03 4.82
C ILE A 163 -9.74 -17.41 4.51
N PHE A 164 -8.41 -17.45 4.47
CA PHE A 164 -7.70 -18.47 3.72
C PHE A 164 -7.33 -19.69 4.56
N ALA A 165 -6.73 -19.49 5.73
CA ALA A 165 -6.11 -20.55 6.51
C ALA A 165 -6.42 -20.49 8.01
N LEU A 166 -6.40 -21.66 8.65
CA LEU A 166 -6.47 -21.83 10.10
C LEU A 166 -5.26 -22.62 10.59
N SER A 167 -4.61 -22.14 11.65
CA SER A 167 -3.52 -22.84 12.32
C SER A 167 -3.67 -22.78 13.85
N PRO A 168 -2.94 -23.61 14.60
CA PRO A 168 -2.80 -23.39 16.04
C PRO A 168 -2.31 -21.96 16.30
N ALA A 169 -2.86 -21.30 17.33
CA ALA A 169 -2.36 -20.00 17.74
C ALA A 169 -0.90 -20.12 18.19
N GLN A 170 -0.04 -19.21 17.72
CA GLN A 170 1.36 -19.24 18.14
C GLN A 170 1.48 -18.85 19.62
N ALA A 171 2.54 -19.29 20.29
CA ALA A 171 2.86 -18.73 21.60
C ALA A 171 3.07 -17.21 21.43
N GLU A 172 2.56 -16.39 22.35
CA GLU A 172 2.82 -14.94 22.31
C GLU A 172 4.34 -14.74 22.26
N LEU A 173 4.80 -14.14 21.15
CA LEU A 173 6.20 -13.76 21.02
C LEU A 173 6.46 -12.72 22.11
N LYS A 174 7.25 -13.09 23.13
CA LYS A 174 7.80 -12.08 24.04
C LYS A 174 8.51 -11.04 23.19
N PRO A 175 8.31 -9.73 23.42
CA PRO A 175 8.95 -8.70 22.61
C PRO A 175 10.46 -8.91 22.66
N SER A 176 11.01 -9.56 21.62
CA SER A 176 12.43 -9.78 21.51
C SER A 176 13.05 -8.44 21.16
N GLY A 177 14.09 -8.06 21.89
CA GLY A 177 14.75 -6.77 21.78
C GLY A 177 14.94 -6.31 20.33
N LEU A 178 14.74 -5.00 20.14
CA LEU A 178 14.89 -4.22 18.91
C LEU A 178 15.76 -4.91 17.86
N LYS A 179 15.14 -5.66 16.96
CA LYS A 179 15.72 -5.92 15.65
C LYS A 179 15.38 -4.74 14.76
N GLN A 180 16.41 -4.24 14.08
CA GLN A 180 16.37 -3.04 13.25
C GLN A 180 15.26 -3.23 12.19
N SER A 181 14.16 -2.48 12.31
CA SER A 181 13.16 -2.49 11.24
C SER A 181 13.76 -1.79 10.04
N GLU A 182 13.31 -2.21 8.86
CA GLU A 182 13.72 -1.59 7.61
C GLU A 182 13.47 -0.09 7.64
N LEU A 183 14.40 0.63 7.01
CA LEU A 183 14.34 2.07 6.83
C LEU A 183 13.16 2.39 5.94
N SER A 184 12.00 2.59 6.55
CA SER A 184 10.84 3.08 5.83
C SER A 184 11.06 4.56 5.55
N THR A 185 11.08 4.94 4.28
CA THR A 185 10.62 6.27 3.92
C THR A 185 9.15 6.41 4.35
N THR A 186 8.66 7.63 4.27
CA THR A 186 7.33 8.06 4.75
C THR A 186 6.17 7.48 3.98
N PHE A 187 6.49 6.85 2.86
CA PHE A 187 5.68 5.93 2.08
C PHE A 187 6.51 4.66 1.92
N ALA A 188 5.84 3.52 1.69
CA ALA A 188 6.51 2.24 1.58
C ALA A 188 7.61 2.36 0.52
N VAL A 189 8.81 1.93 0.89
CA VAL A 189 9.89 1.77 -0.08
C VAL A 189 9.45 0.60 -0.94
N GLY A 190 9.18 0.85 -2.22
CA GLY A 190 8.88 -0.20 -3.18
C GLY A 190 10.09 -1.12 -3.38
N GLU A 191 9.95 -2.03 -4.33
CA GLU A 191 10.98 -3.02 -4.65
C GLU A 191 12.33 -2.40 -5.16
N GLU A 192 12.47 -1.07 -5.16
CA GLU A 192 13.70 -0.28 -5.40
C GLU A 192 14.82 -0.55 -4.40
N ALA A 193 14.50 -0.75 -3.14
CA ALA A 193 15.50 -1.03 -2.14
C ALA A 193 15.72 -2.54 -2.09
N GLU A 194 16.96 -2.98 -1.90
CA GLU A 194 17.17 -4.32 -1.35
C GLU A 194 16.49 -4.33 0.03
N THR A 195 15.23 -4.79 0.06
CA THR A 195 14.44 -5.07 1.25
C THR A 195 15.22 -6.14 2.03
N LYS A 196 16.11 -5.70 2.93
CA LYS A 196 16.78 -6.57 3.88
C LYS A 196 15.76 -6.92 4.95
N VAL A 197 14.82 -7.78 4.60
CA VAL A 197 13.93 -8.35 5.59
C VAL A 197 14.81 -9.20 6.49
N THR A 198 15.01 -8.74 7.72
CA THR A 198 15.79 -9.50 8.70
C THR A 198 15.04 -10.80 8.94
N PRO A 199 15.61 -11.98 8.64
CA PRO A 199 14.94 -13.24 8.87
C PRO A 199 14.51 -13.29 10.34
N THR A 200 13.21 -13.38 10.59
CA THR A 200 12.72 -13.59 11.93
C THR A 200 13.17 -15.00 12.34
N ALA A 201 13.71 -15.13 13.55
CA ALA A 201 14.18 -16.42 14.05
C ALA A 201 12.94 -17.28 14.33
N GLN A 202 12.45 -17.98 13.32
CA GLN A 202 11.22 -18.75 13.40
C GLN A 202 11.52 -20.24 13.60
N GLY A 203 10.73 -20.85 14.48
CA GLY A 203 10.65 -22.29 14.71
C GLY A 203 10.10 -23.05 13.50
N ALA A 204 9.61 -24.27 13.72
CA ALA A 204 9.01 -25.07 12.65
C ALA A 204 7.77 -24.37 12.05
N VAL A 205 7.59 -24.48 10.73
CA VAL A 205 6.40 -23.96 10.03
C VAL A 205 5.15 -24.62 10.61
N ALA A 206 4.21 -23.82 11.12
CA ALA A 206 2.97 -24.34 11.67
C ALA A 206 2.13 -24.99 10.54
N PRO A 207 1.62 -26.21 10.74
CA PRO A 207 0.74 -26.82 9.75
C PRO A 207 -0.59 -26.05 9.68
N VAL A 208 -1.08 -25.84 8.47
CA VAL A 208 -2.28 -25.05 8.19
C VAL A 208 -3.42 -25.93 7.68
N THR A 209 -4.65 -25.51 7.99
CA THR A 209 -5.89 -25.99 7.38
C THR A 209 -6.35 -24.98 6.34
N ALA A 210 -6.33 -25.34 5.05
CA ALA A 210 -6.61 -24.41 3.96
C ALA A 210 -6.89 -25.12 2.61
N PRO A 211 -7.57 -24.47 1.65
CA PRO A 211 -8.33 -23.23 1.82
C PRO A 211 -9.64 -23.48 2.60
N LEU A 212 -10.00 -22.59 3.53
CA LEU A 212 -11.09 -22.86 4.50
C LEU A 212 -12.49 -23.05 3.88
N ASN A 213 -12.75 -22.54 2.69
CA ASN A 213 -14.00 -22.77 1.97
C ASN A 213 -14.05 -24.13 1.22
N ARG A 214 -12.92 -24.84 1.14
CA ARG A 214 -12.80 -26.18 0.55
C ARG A 214 -12.81 -27.25 1.62
N VAL A 215 -12.02 -27.01 2.67
CA VAL A 215 -11.86 -27.94 3.78
C VAL A 215 -12.95 -27.61 4.80
N ASN A 216 -13.79 -28.58 5.15
CA ASN A 216 -14.78 -28.44 6.23
C ASN A 216 -14.03 -28.31 7.58
N ALA A 217 -13.53 -27.12 7.84
CA ALA A 217 -12.68 -26.81 8.97
C ALA A 217 -13.50 -26.83 10.26
N ALA A 218 -12.86 -27.32 11.33
CA ALA A 218 -13.47 -27.45 12.63
C ALA A 218 -12.57 -26.85 13.71
N VAL A 219 -13.20 -26.30 14.73
CA VAL A 219 -12.56 -25.80 15.96
C VAL A 219 -13.27 -26.39 17.16
N ARG A 220 -12.65 -26.39 18.35
CA ARG A 220 -13.32 -26.83 19.58
C ARG A 220 -13.60 -25.66 20.49
N ARG A 221 -14.67 -25.77 21.28
CA ARG A 221 -14.95 -24.86 22.38
C ARG A 221 -13.77 -24.79 23.35
N GLY A 222 -13.32 -23.57 23.67
CA GLY A 222 -12.17 -23.30 24.52
C GLY A 222 -10.81 -23.26 23.81
N ASP A 223 -10.73 -23.67 22.53
CA ASP A 223 -9.49 -23.55 21.77
C ASP A 223 -9.20 -22.09 21.41
N THR A 224 -7.92 -21.77 21.23
CA THR A 224 -7.47 -20.54 20.61
C THR A 224 -6.74 -20.89 19.32
N VAL A 225 -7.21 -20.34 18.20
CA VAL A 225 -6.68 -20.59 16.86
C VAL A 225 -6.25 -19.29 16.19
N ARG A 226 -5.33 -19.40 15.23
CA ARG A 226 -5.00 -18.31 14.31
C ARG A 226 -5.83 -18.45 13.05
N VAL A 227 -6.46 -17.37 12.61
CA VAL A 227 -7.17 -17.26 11.34
C VAL A 227 -6.38 -16.28 10.47
N ASP A 228 -6.00 -16.71 9.27
CA ASP A 228 -5.27 -15.88 8.33
C ASP A 228 -6.21 -15.37 7.24
N VAL A 229 -6.25 -14.06 7.06
CA VAL A 229 -7.03 -13.39 6.02
C VAL A 229 -6.08 -12.76 5.02
N VAL A 230 -6.22 -13.12 3.75
CA VAL A 230 -5.37 -12.63 2.66
C VAL A 230 -6.08 -11.51 1.93
N VAL A 231 -5.40 -10.38 1.76
CA VAL A 231 -5.86 -9.24 0.96
C VAL A 231 -4.95 -9.10 -0.25
N ARG A 232 -5.51 -9.13 -1.47
CA ARG A 232 -4.73 -9.08 -2.71
C ARG A 232 -5.10 -7.87 -3.56
N THR A 233 -4.09 -7.20 -4.11
CA THR A 233 -4.26 -6.20 -5.17
C THR A 233 -4.34 -6.89 -6.55
N LYS A 234 -5.38 -6.58 -7.33
CA LYS A 234 -5.63 -7.23 -8.63
C LYS A 234 -5.48 -6.28 -9.82
N LYS A 235 -6.11 -5.11 -9.72
CA LYS A 235 -6.13 -4.08 -10.78
C LYS A 235 -5.53 -2.76 -10.31
N VAL A 236 -4.61 -2.83 -9.35
CA VAL A 236 -3.94 -1.65 -8.78
C VAL A 236 -2.52 -1.62 -9.32
N GLY A 237 -2.17 -0.52 -9.98
CA GLY A 237 -0.85 -0.31 -10.58
C GLY A 237 0.17 0.31 -9.63
N HIS A 238 -0.19 0.61 -8.39
CA HIS A 238 0.70 1.20 -7.39
C HIS A 238 0.40 0.59 -6.01
N PHE A 239 1.01 1.09 -4.93
CA PHE A 239 0.68 0.64 -3.59
C PHE A 239 -0.80 0.87 -3.27
N PHE A 240 -1.42 -0.09 -2.57
CA PHE A 240 -2.74 0.07 -2.01
C PHE A 240 -2.68 0.22 -0.48
N PRO A 241 -3.43 1.18 0.10
CA PRO A 241 -4.03 2.33 -0.57
C PRO A 241 -2.95 3.22 -1.22
N GLY A 242 -3.32 3.96 -2.26
CA GLY A 242 -2.44 4.95 -2.90
C GLY A 242 -2.77 6.37 -2.45
N GLY A 243 -1.92 7.34 -2.73
CA GLY A 243 -2.10 8.76 -2.40
C GLY A 243 -1.62 9.11 -0.99
N THR A 244 -2.35 10.00 -0.32
CA THR A 244 -2.01 10.50 1.02
C THR A 244 -2.50 9.54 2.11
N VAL A 245 -1.86 8.38 2.18
CA VAL A 245 -2.25 7.25 3.05
C VAL A 245 -2.12 7.52 4.55
N ASP A 246 -1.54 8.66 4.93
CA ASP A 246 -1.52 9.19 6.30
C ASP A 246 -2.89 9.74 6.75
N ALA A 247 -3.75 10.09 5.78
CA ALA A 247 -5.00 10.79 6.04
C ALA A 247 -6.25 9.90 5.96
N TYR A 248 -6.12 8.62 5.58
CA TYR A 248 -7.25 7.75 5.26
C TYR A 248 -7.53 6.76 6.39
N ASP A 249 -8.78 6.31 6.51
CA ASP A 249 -9.08 5.09 7.25
C ASP A 249 -9.28 3.97 6.23
N THR A 250 -8.28 3.09 6.12
CA THR A 250 -8.37 1.84 5.35
C THR A 250 -7.98 0.72 6.30
N TRP A 251 -8.88 -0.23 6.53
CA TRP A 251 -8.65 -1.28 7.52
C TRP A 251 -9.30 -2.59 7.11
N LEU A 252 -8.75 -3.70 7.60
CA LEU A 252 -9.35 -5.02 7.46
C LEU A 252 -10.13 -5.36 8.72
N GLU A 253 -11.43 -5.57 8.55
CA GLU A 253 -12.33 -6.04 9.60
C GLU A 253 -12.48 -7.55 9.50
N LEU A 254 -12.48 -8.24 10.65
CA LEU A 254 -12.90 -9.63 10.79
C LEU A 254 -13.91 -9.73 11.93
N LYS A 255 -15.11 -10.23 11.63
CA LYS A 255 -16.17 -10.50 12.59
C LYS A 255 -16.54 -11.98 12.61
N GLY A 256 -16.60 -12.56 13.80
CA GLY A 256 -17.05 -13.93 14.04
C GLY A 256 -18.37 -13.95 14.81
N THR A 257 -19.38 -14.59 14.24
CA THR A 257 -20.70 -14.80 14.87
C THR A 257 -21.05 -16.28 14.90
N ASP A 258 -21.56 -16.78 16.02
CA ASP A 258 -22.07 -18.14 16.08
C ASP A 258 -23.51 -18.27 15.55
N ASP A 259 -23.99 -19.49 15.42
CA ASP A 259 -25.36 -19.84 15.00
C ASP A 259 -26.46 -19.46 16.02
N LYS A 260 -26.07 -19.01 17.22
CA LYS A 260 -27.00 -18.40 18.20
C LYS A 260 -27.12 -16.87 17.99
N GLY A 261 -26.37 -16.30 17.05
CA GLY A 261 -26.29 -14.86 16.82
C GLY A 261 -25.36 -14.13 17.79
N GLN A 262 -24.59 -14.85 18.62
CA GLN A 262 -23.59 -14.26 19.50
C GLN A 262 -22.39 -13.81 18.67
N THR A 263 -21.97 -12.55 18.83
CA THR A 263 -20.65 -12.13 18.34
C THR A 263 -19.59 -12.67 19.30
N ILE A 264 -18.66 -13.48 18.79
CA ILE A 264 -17.59 -14.11 19.59
C ILE A 264 -16.22 -13.50 19.30
N PHE A 265 -16.09 -12.79 18.18
CA PHE A 265 -14.87 -12.10 17.77
C PHE A 265 -15.23 -10.89 16.92
N TRP A 266 -14.55 -9.77 17.13
CA TRP A 266 -14.65 -8.62 16.25
C TRP A 266 -13.36 -7.79 16.32
N SER A 267 -12.60 -7.76 15.23
CA SER A 267 -11.52 -6.79 15.02
C SER A 267 -11.89 -5.87 13.85
N GLY A 268 -11.61 -4.57 13.96
CA GLY A 268 -12.04 -3.56 12.99
C GLY A 268 -13.43 -2.97 13.26
N MET A 269 -13.93 -3.09 14.49
CA MET A 269 -15.19 -2.49 14.93
C MET A 269 -15.14 -0.96 14.81
N VAL A 270 -16.26 -0.36 14.39
CA VAL A 270 -16.41 1.10 14.28
C VAL A 270 -17.47 1.56 15.26
N GLU A 271 -17.16 2.61 16.01
CA GLU A 271 -18.10 3.22 16.95
C GLU A 271 -19.28 3.91 16.22
N ASP A 272 -20.28 4.34 16.99
CA ASP A 272 -21.46 5.07 16.49
C ASP A 272 -22.14 4.41 15.27
N ASP A 273 -22.36 3.09 15.37
CA ASP A 273 -23.00 2.27 14.34
C ASP A 273 -22.36 2.43 12.94
N GLY A 274 -21.03 2.54 12.89
CA GLY A 274 -20.27 2.64 11.64
C GLY A 274 -19.82 4.06 11.26
N ARG A 275 -20.19 5.07 12.06
CA ARG A 275 -19.94 6.49 11.75
C ARG A 275 -18.78 7.09 12.55
N GLY A 276 -18.35 6.41 13.61
CA GLY A 276 -17.34 6.88 14.55
C GLY A 276 -15.91 6.55 14.15
N PRO A 277 -14.97 6.67 15.11
CA PRO A 277 -13.62 6.14 14.97
C PRO A 277 -13.64 4.61 14.84
N VAL A 278 -12.67 4.10 14.10
CA VAL A 278 -12.35 2.66 14.08
C VAL A 278 -11.56 2.34 15.35
N GLU A 279 -11.80 1.18 15.95
CA GLU A 279 -11.04 0.75 17.12
C GLU A 279 -9.51 0.74 16.88
N LYS A 280 -8.73 0.92 17.95
CA LYS A 280 -7.27 1.08 17.84
C LYS A 280 -6.54 -0.20 17.41
N GLY A 281 -7.08 -1.37 17.77
CA GLY A 281 -6.48 -2.68 17.51
C GLY A 281 -6.76 -3.26 16.11
N ALA A 282 -7.46 -2.52 15.25
CA ALA A 282 -7.73 -2.94 13.88
C ALA A 282 -6.45 -2.97 13.02
N HIS A 283 -6.43 -3.83 12.01
CA HIS A 283 -5.36 -3.84 11.01
C HIS A 283 -5.53 -2.67 10.05
N PHE A 284 -4.63 -1.69 10.08
CA PHE A 284 -4.72 -0.49 9.24
C PHE A 284 -3.71 -0.51 8.10
N TYR A 285 -4.20 -0.26 6.89
CA TYR A 285 -3.35 0.05 5.75
C TYR A 285 -3.10 1.57 5.68
N ARG A 286 -1.99 2.04 6.26
CA ARG A 286 -1.63 3.46 6.35
C ARG A 286 -0.13 3.70 6.50
N SER A 287 0.28 4.95 6.36
CA SER A 287 1.58 5.44 6.86
C SER A 287 1.34 6.25 8.13
N LEU A 288 1.84 5.76 9.27
CA LEU A 288 1.72 6.46 10.54
C LEU A 288 2.97 7.30 10.78
N GLN A 289 2.78 8.62 10.77
CA GLN A 289 3.84 9.62 10.88
C GLN A 289 3.71 10.43 12.16
N VAL A 290 4.84 10.88 12.71
CA VAL A 290 4.92 11.72 13.90
C VAL A 290 5.81 12.94 13.72
N ASP A 291 5.50 14.00 14.45
CA ASP A 291 6.24 15.26 14.49
C ASP A 291 7.46 15.20 15.45
N ALA A 292 8.14 16.33 15.67
CA ALA A 292 9.35 16.39 16.51
C ALA A 292 9.12 15.97 17.98
N HIS A 293 7.90 16.13 18.50
CA HIS A 293 7.52 15.76 19.87
C HIS A 293 6.84 14.39 19.93
N GLY A 294 6.70 13.70 18.80
CA GLY A 294 6.06 12.41 18.71
C GLY A 294 4.53 12.50 18.57
N ASN A 295 3.95 13.66 18.31
CA ASN A 295 2.51 13.75 18.04
C ASN A 295 2.20 13.22 16.65
N ARG A 296 1.06 12.56 16.51
CA ARG A 296 0.62 12.02 15.22
C ARG A 296 0.36 13.13 14.21
N ILE A 297 0.83 12.93 12.97
CA ILE A 297 0.45 13.74 11.81
C ILE A 297 -0.96 13.32 11.37
N ASN A 298 -1.98 14.04 11.83
CA ASN A 298 -3.40 13.73 11.57
C ASN A 298 -4.22 14.95 11.12
N LYS A 299 -3.59 16.13 10.97
CA LYS A 299 -4.22 17.41 10.59
C LYS A 299 -3.90 17.84 9.16
N ARG A 300 -3.39 16.92 8.33
CA ARG A 300 -2.78 17.22 7.02
C ARG A 300 -1.55 18.15 7.09
N ASN A 301 -0.86 18.13 8.22
CA ASN A 301 0.34 18.91 8.52
C ASN A 301 1.65 18.17 8.18
N ALA A 302 1.75 17.59 6.99
CA ALA A 302 2.87 16.72 6.61
C ALA A 302 4.25 17.40 6.68
N TRP A 303 4.32 18.74 6.61
CA TRP A 303 5.55 19.53 6.79
C TRP A 303 6.18 19.36 8.17
N ALA A 304 5.39 19.05 9.21
CA ALA A 304 5.89 18.85 10.57
C ALA A 304 6.47 17.44 10.76
N THR A 305 6.35 16.54 9.80
CA THR A 305 6.80 15.15 9.99
C THR A 305 8.30 15.07 10.23
N ARG A 306 8.69 14.31 11.27
CA ARG A 306 10.09 14.01 11.58
C ARG A 306 10.37 12.52 11.51
N ALA A 307 9.41 11.67 11.88
CA ALA A 307 9.60 10.23 11.86
C ALA A 307 8.37 9.46 11.40
N VAL A 308 8.59 8.21 11.02
CA VAL A 308 7.57 7.25 10.59
C VAL A 308 7.56 6.12 11.60
N VAL A 309 6.39 5.84 12.19
CA VAL A 309 6.21 4.76 13.16
C VAL A 309 6.12 3.41 12.44
N TYR A 310 5.28 3.31 11.41
CA TYR A 310 5.20 2.17 10.50
C TYR A 310 4.52 2.57 9.18
N VAL A 311 4.70 1.73 8.16
CA VAL A 311 3.98 1.83 6.89
C VAL A 311 3.44 0.46 6.50
N HIS A 312 2.12 0.37 6.32
CA HIS A 312 1.42 -0.84 5.89
C HIS A 312 0.67 -0.57 4.60
N LEU A 313 1.23 -1.02 3.48
CA LEU A 313 0.65 -0.89 2.14
C LEU A 313 0.91 -2.17 1.35
N ILE A 314 0.01 -2.52 0.44
CA ILE A 314 0.13 -3.71 -0.41
C ILE A 314 0.69 -3.31 -1.78
N PRO A 315 1.83 -3.85 -2.24
CA PRO A 315 2.37 -3.55 -3.57
C PRO A 315 1.39 -3.91 -4.71
N PRO A 316 1.60 -3.38 -5.93
CA PRO A 316 0.78 -3.74 -7.08
C PRO A 316 1.00 -5.21 -7.48
N GLY A 317 -0.10 -5.94 -7.68
CA GLY A 317 -0.04 -7.36 -8.02
C GLY A 317 0.60 -8.20 -6.91
N ALA A 318 0.36 -7.84 -5.65
CA ALA A 318 0.84 -8.55 -4.47
C ALA A 318 -0.32 -8.82 -3.49
N ALA A 319 0.01 -9.38 -2.34
CA ALA A 319 -0.93 -9.67 -1.28
C ALA A 319 -0.31 -9.42 0.10
N ASP A 320 -1.18 -9.20 1.07
CA ASP A 320 -0.88 -9.14 2.50
C ASP A 320 -1.64 -10.27 3.22
N THR A 321 -1.10 -10.76 4.34
CA THR A 321 -1.68 -11.87 5.13
C THR A 321 -1.84 -11.43 6.58
N VAL A 322 -3.05 -11.06 6.97
CA VAL A 322 -3.34 -10.58 8.32
C VAL A 322 -3.71 -11.75 9.22
N HIS A 323 -3.07 -11.83 10.39
CA HIS A 323 -3.28 -12.89 11.35
C HIS A 323 -4.23 -12.45 12.48
N TYR A 324 -5.27 -13.23 12.75
CA TYR A 324 -6.22 -12.97 13.84
C TYR A 324 -6.22 -14.10 14.86
N ARG A 325 -6.13 -13.75 16.14
CA ARG A 325 -6.22 -14.66 17.27
C ARG A 325 -7.66 -14.84 17.72
N LEU A 326 -8.28 -15.93 17.29
CA LEU A 326 -9.66 -16.27 17.65
C LEU A 326 -9.67 -17.21 18.87
N HIS A 327 -10.19 -16.74 20.00
CA HIS A 327 -10.56 -17.59 21.12
C HIS A 327 -12.01 -18.05 20.96
N VAL A 328 -12.24 -19.37 20.96
CA VAL A 328 -13.59 -19.95 20.82
C VAL A 328 -14.23 -20.08 22.20
N PRO A 329 -15.31 -19.33 22.53
CA PRO A 329 -15.92 -19.39 23.85
C PRO A 329 -16.49 -20.78 24.19
N GLU A 330 -16.52 -21.14 25.48
CA GLU A 330 -17.13 -22.41 25.92
C GLU A 330 -18.64 -22.48 25.63
N ASN A 331 -19.31 -21.33 25.61
CA ASN A 331 -20.74 -21.23 25.35
C ASN A 331 -21.10 -21.05 23.86
N ALA A 332 -20.11 -21.05 22.95
CA ALA A 332 -20.35 -20.92 21.52
C ALA A 332 -21.35 -21.98 21.02
N GLY A 333 -22.15 -21.65 20.02
CA GLY A 333 -22.99 -22.61 19.29
C GLY A 333 -22.17 -23.61 18.46
N ASP A 334 -22.83 -24.37 17.58
CA ASP A 334 -22.20 -25.49 16.84
C ASP A 334 -21.56 -25.04 15.52
N LYS A 335 -21.73 -23.77 15.16
CA LYS A 335 -21.16 -23.19 13.94
C LYS A 335 -20.71 -21.76 14.22
N ILE A 336 -19.55 -21.39 13.68
CA ILE A 336 -19.05 -20.02 13.65
C ILE A 336 -18.98 -19.56 12.20
N THR A 337 -19.62 -18.44 11.88
CA THR A 337 -19.45 -17.73 10.62
C THR A 337 -18.45 -16.60 10.83
N LEU A 338 -17.37 -16.62 10.05
CA LEU A 338 -16.38 -15.56 9.97
C LEU A 338 -16.64 -14.71 8.72
N HIS A 339 -16.74 -13.41 8.89
CA HIS A 339 -16.94 -12.45 7.82
C HIS A 339 -15.83 -11.41 7.85
N ALA A 340 -15.05 -11.35 6.77
CA ALA A 340 -13.95 -10.40 6.61
C ALA A 340 -14.31 -9.34 5.56
N ARG A 341 -14.02 -8.06 5.86
CA ARG A 341 -14.28 -6.94 4.96
C ARG A 341 -13.08 -5.99 4.92
N LEU A 342 -12.60 -5.67 3.72
CA LEU A 342 -11.65 -4.58 3.53
C LEU A 342 -12.41 -3.27 3.38
N LEU A 343 -12.34 -2.41 4.38
CA LEU A 343 -13.10 -1.17 4.45
C LEU A 343 -12.24 0.04 4.10
N TYR A 344 -12.83 1.00 3.40
CA TYR A 344 -12.21 2.24 2.98
C TYR A 344 -13.08 3.45 3.28
N ARG A 345 -12.50 4.44 3.94
CA ARG A 345 -13.06 5.77 4.19
C ARG A 345 -12.03 6.83 3.83
N LYS A 346 -12.37 7.69 2.87
CA LYS A 346 -11.42 8.62 2.21
C LYS A 346 -10.64 9.51 3.16
N PHE A 347 -11.24 9.97 4.26
CA PHE A 347 -10.51 10.67 5.31
C PHE A 347 -10.76 9.99 6.65
N SER A 348 -9.74 9.99 7.50
CA SER A 348 -9.90 9.46 8.84
C SER A 348 -11.00 10.22 9.57
N TRP A 349 -11.72 9.53 10.44
CA TRP A 349 -12.80 10.15 11.20
C TRP A 349 -12.30 11.41 11.93
N TRP A 350 -11.17 11.29 12.63
CA TRP A 350 -10.58 12.39 13.38
C TRP A 350 -10.27 13.60 12.49
N ASN A 351 -9.63 13.38 11.33
CA ASN A 351 -9.29 14.47 10.42
C ASN A 351 -10.54 15.14 9.84
N THR A 352 -11.61 14.37 9.61
CA THR A 352 -12.91 14.89 9.16
C THR A 352 -13.52 15.80 10.23
N GLN A 353 -13.55 15.35 11.50
CA GLN A 353 -14.05 16.19 12.60
C GLN A 353 -13.21 17.46 12.77
N PHE A 354 -11.88 17.33 12.76
CA PHE A 354 -10.94 18.44 12.87
C PHE A 354 -11.13 19.49 11.77
N SER A 355 -11.27 19.05 10.51
CA SER A 355 -11.36 19.95 9.36
C SER A 355 -12.62 20.82 9.36
N PHE A 356 -13.71 20.35 9.98
CA PHE A 356 -14.99 21.07 10.02
C PHE A 356 -15.24 21.79 11.34
N ALA A 357 -14.77 21.23 12.47
CA ALA A 357 -15.16 21.69 13.81
C ALA A 357 -13.98 21.81 14.79
N GLY A 358 -12.73 21.62 14.35
CA GLY A 358 -11.57 21.61 15.23
C GLY A 358 -11.24 22.98 15.84
N LEU A 359 -11.23 23.06 17.17
CA LEU A 359 -10.67 24.17 17.93
C LEU A 359 -9.66 23.63 18.95
N PRO A 360 -8.54 24.35 19.22
CA PRO A 360 -7.67 24.01 20.33
C PRO A 360 -8.46 23.94 21.64
N ASP A 361 -8.22 22.90 22.44
CA ASP A 361 -8.85 22.76 23.75
C ASP A 361 -8.29 23.84 24.70
N PRO A 362 -9.12 24.79 25.17
CA PRO A 362 -8.67 25.88 26.04
C PRO A 362 -8.19 25.38 27.41
N ALA A 363 -8.53 24.13 27.80
CA ALA A 363 -8.04 23.52 29.04
C ALA A 363 -6.57 23.08 28.96
N THR A 364 -6.00 22.99 27.75
CA THR A 364 -4.62 22.55 27.54
C THR A 364 -3.70 23.73 27.24
N LYS A 365 -2.67 23.90 28.06
CA LYS A 365 -1.51 24.73 27.70
C LYS A 365 -0.57 23.87 26.87
N ALA A 366 -0.40 24.21 25.61
CA ALA A 366 0.40 23.46 24.67
C ALA A 366 1.21 24.39 23.77
N GLU A 367 2.36 23.90 23.34
CA GLU A 367 3.25 24.61 22.44
C GLU A 367 2.95 24.23 20.98
N VAL A 368 3.22 25.13 20.06
CA VAL A 368 3.09 24.89 18.62
C VAL A 368 4.13 25.70 17.87
N ASN A 369 4.80 25.06 16.92
CA ASN A 369 5.67 25.72 15.95
C ASN A 369 5.63 24.99 14.60
N ALA A 370 6.62 25.22 13.72
CA ALA A 370 6.66 24.57 12.41
C ALA A 370 6.97 23.05 12.48
N ASP A 371 7.59 22.60 13.56
CA ASP A 371 8.12 21.25 13.73
C ASP A 371 7.19 20.33 14.54
N PHE A 372 6.28 20.89 15.33
CA PHE A 372 5.33 20.15 16.16
C PHE A 372 4.09 20.96 16.54
N ASP A 373 3.04 20.25 16.97
CA ASP A 373 1.81 20.85 17.51
C ASP A 373 1.21 20.00 18.64
N ASP A 374 1.52 20.39 19.89
CA ASP A 374 1.13 19.68 21.12
C ASP A 374 -0.31 19.98 21.55
N ARG A 375 -1.03 20.85 20.82
CA ARG A 375 -2.39 21.24 21.20
C ARG A 375 -3.33 20.04 21.09
N SER A 376 -4.14 19.85 22.12
CA SER A 376 -5.32 19.00 22.03
C SER A 376 -6.45 19.75 21.32
N PHE A 377 -7.35 19.04 20.65
CA PHE A 377 -8.44 19.64 19.89
C PHE A 377 -9.79 19.08 20.32
N VAL A 378 -10.77 19.97 20.41
CA VAL A 378 -12.19 19.65 20.56
C VAL A 378 -12.94 19.98 19.27
N PHE A 379 -14.04 19.29 19.01
CA PHE A 379 -14.82 19.43 17.78
C PHE A 379 -16.09 20.26 18.01
N SER A 380 -15.90 21.52 18.40
CA SER A 380 -16.98 22.43 18.81
C SER A 380 -17.04 23.74 18.03
N ALA A 381 -16.25 23.91 16.96
CA ALA A 381 -16.33 25.12 16.14
C ALA A 381 -17.73 25.27 15.50
N PRO A 382 -18.22 26.50 15.31
CA PRO A 382 -19.46 26.74 14.57
C PRO A 382 -19.37 26.18 13.15
N LEU A 383 -20.42 25.49 12.70
CA LEU A 383 -20.49 24.91 11.35
C LEU A 383 -21.06 25.88 10.30
N GLN A 384 -21.24 27.15 10.65
CA GLN A 384 -21.74 28.17 9.73
C GLN A 384 -20.69 28.43 8.63
N GLY A 385 -21.11 28.33 7.37
CA GLY A 385 -20.24 28.61 6.21
C GLY A 385 -19.09 27.61 6.00
N VAL A 386 -19.18 26.41 6.57
CA VAL A 386 -18.23 25.33 6.27
C VAL A 386 -18.21 24.98 4.78
N SER A 387 -17.13 24.37 4.31
CA SER A 387 -16.98 23.91 2.92
C SER A 387 -17.76 22.61 2.65
N ALA A 388 -19.06 22.62 2.97
CA ALA A 388 -20.04 21.60 2.65
C ALA A 388 -21.38 22.25 2.32
N LYS A 389 -22.22 21.55 1.56
CA LYS A 389 -23.53 22.06 1.14
C LYS A 389 -24.51 22.23 2.30
N GLN A 390 -24.36 21.41 3.34
CA GLN A 390 -25.06 21.55 4.61
C GLN A 390 -24.09 21.98 5.71
N GLU A 391 -24.59 22.79 6.65
CA GLU A 391 -23.87 23.22 7.86
C GLU A 391 -23.76 22.10 8.90
N ARG A 392 -23.21 20.97 8.48
CA ARG A 392 -22.95 19.79 9.29
C ARG A 392 -21.61 19.16 8.88
N ILE A 393 -21.02 18.40 9.78
CA ILE A 393 -19.87 17.55 9.46
C ILE A 393 -20.37 16.41 8.55
N PRO A 394 -19.82 16.21 7.34
CA PRO A 394 -20.24 15.14 6.47
C PRO A 394 -19.95 13.75 7.07
N ASP A 395 -20.94 12.85 7.02
CA ASP A 395 -20.78 11.44 7.39
C ASP A 395 -20.16 10.68 6.22
N LEU A 396 -18.85 10.46 6.27
CA LEU A 396 -18.11 9.83 5.17
C LEU A 396 -18.33 8.31 5.18
N PRO A 397 -18.71 7.71 4.03
CA PRO A 397 -19.03 6.29 4.00
C PRO A 397 -17.79 5.43 4.21
N ALA A 398 -17.95 4.34 4.97
CA ALA A 398 -17.04 3.21 5.00
C ALA A 398 -17.47 2.20 3.94
N ILE A 399 -16.71 2.12 2.85
CA ILE A 399 -17.02 1.30 1.69
C ILE A 399 -16.28 -0.02 1.79
N ALA A 400 -16.99 -1.15 1.72
CA ALA A 400 -16.38 -2.47 1.56
C ALA A 400 -15.85 -2.62 0.14
N LEU A 401 -14.53 -2.70 -0.01
CA LEU A 401 -13.84 -2.87 -1.30
C LEU A 401 -13.82 -4.33 -1.76
N GLY A 402 -13.89 -5.26 -0.81
CA GLY A 402 -13.95 -6.69 -1.00
C GLY A 402 -14.28 -7.36 0.33
N GLU A 403 -14.90 -8.53 0.25
CA GLU A 403 -15.35 -9.28 1.43
C GLU A 403 -15.33 -10.78 1.16
N ASN A 404 -15.25 -11.56 2.24
CA ASN A 404 -15.33 -13.00 2.18
C ASN A 404 -15.97 -13.54 3.47
N GLU A 405 -16.74 -14.62 3.33
CA GLU A 405 -17.39 -15.31 4.44
C GLU A 405 -17.03 -16.80 4.41
N VAL A 406 -16.70 -17.35 5.57
CA VAL A 406 -16.38 -18.77 5.77
C VAL A 406 -17.07 -19.27 7.03
N SER A 407 -17.52 -20.52 7.02
CA SER A 407 -18.12 -21.18 8.16
C SER A 407 -17.20 -22.26 8.73
N LEU A 408 -17.07 -22.30 10.05
CA LEU A 408 -16.34 -23.32 10.81
C LEU A 408 -17.32 -24.15 11.64
N SER A 409 -17.12 -25.47 11.67
CA SER A 409 -17.84 -26.34 12.61
C SER A 409 -17.24 -26.22 14.02
N VAL A 410 -18.08 -26.15 15.05
CA VAL A 410 -17.65 -26.08 16.44
C VAL A 410 -17.93 -27.39 17.15
N LEU A 411 -16.87 -28.07 17.53
CA LEU A 411 -16.93 -29.34 18.25
C LEU A 411 -17.00 -29.09 19.77
N ALA A 412 -17.40 -30.13 20.50
CA ALA A 412 -17.32 -30.14 21.96
C ALA A 412 -15.87 -29.99 22.43
N LYS A 413 -15.66 -29.36 23.60
CA LYS A 413 -14.33 -29.20 24.22
C LYS A 413 -13.57 -30.53 24.41
N THR A 414 -14.32 -31.61 24.65
CA THR A 414 -13.79 -32.97 24.84
C THR A 414 -13.50 -33.72 23.54
N ALA A 415 -13.84 -33.16 22.38
CA ALA A 415 -13.56 -33.79 21.09
C ALA A 415 -12.04 -33.81 20.81
N ALA A 416 -11.61 -34.75 19.96
CA ALA A 416 -10.24 -34.79 19.48
C ALA A 416 -9.86 -33.48 18.77
N VAL A 417 -8.63 -33.02 18.95
CA VAL A 417 -8.10 -31.84 18.24
C VAL A 417 -8.21 -32.11 16.74
N PRO A 418 -8.88 -31.24 15.96
CA PRO A 418 -8.93 -31.38 14.50
C PRO A 418 -7.51 -31.39 13.91
N SER A 419 -7.20 -32.41 13.10
CA SER A 419 -5.94 -32.46 12.38
C SER A 419 -5.93 -31.45 11.22
N PRO A 420 -4.78 -30.82 10.90
CA PRO A 420 -4.66 -29.92 9.76
C PRO A 420 -5.06 -30.60 8.45
N LYS A 421 -5.84 -29.91 7.61
CA LYS A 421 -6.32 -30.43 6.31
C LYS A 421 -6.00 -29.48 5.16
N VAL A 422 -5.46 -30.04 4.08
CA VAL A 422 -5.16 -29.29 2.87
C VAL A 422 -5.92 -29.91 1.69
N ASP A 423 -6.64 -29.08 0.93
CA ASP A 423 -7.22 -29.45 -0.37
C ASP A 423 -6.50 -28.66 -1.47
N LEU A 424 -5.76 -29.37 -2.34
CA LEU A 424 -5.02 -28.77 -3.44
C LEU A 424 -5.76 -29.02 -4.75
N GLN A 425 -6.35 -27.97 -5.29
CA GLN A 425 -6.92 -27.95 -6.63
C GLN A 425 -6.03 -27.11 -7.53
N LYS A 426 -5.90 -27.50 -8.80
CA LYS A 426 -5.11 -26.76 -9.79
C LYS A 426 -5.57 -25.29 -9.87
N ASP A 427 -6.87 -25.03 -9.86
CA ASP A 427 -7.44 -23.68 -9.96
C ASP A 427 -7.21 -22.81 -8.71
N ASP A 428 -6.86 -23.40 -7.56
CA ASP A 428 -6.61 -22.70 -6.30
C ASP A 428 -5.13 -22.29 -6.13
N TRP A 429 -4.26 -22.53 -7.14
CA TRP A 429 -2.83 -22.20 -7.06
C TRP A 429 -2.58 -20.73 -6.72
N GLN A 430 -3.41 -19.82 -7.25
CA GLN A 430 -3.27 -18.39 -7.00
C GLN A 430 -3.51 -18.03 -5.54
N ARG A 431 -4.41 -18.72 -4.84
CA ARG A 431 -4.72 -18.46 -3.42
C ARG A 431 -3.54 -18.86 -2.53
N TRP A 432 -2.93 -20.02 -2.80
CA TRP A 432 -1.69 -20.43 -2.17
C TRP A 432 -0.53 -19.48 -2.48
N ASN A 433 -0.47 -18.99 -3.72
CA ASN A 433 0.53 -18.01 -4.11
C ASN A 433 0.32 -16.66 -3.40
N ASP A 434 -0.90 -16.18 -3.28
CA ASP A 434 -1.24 -14.93 -2.58
C ASP A 434 -0.92 -15.02 -1.08
N TYR A 435 -1.28 -16.13 -0.43
CA TYR A 435 -0.88 -16.41 0.95
C TYR A 435 0.65 -16.44 1.10
N GLY A 436 1.36 -17.10 0.18
CA GLY A 436 2.82 -17.12 0.16
C GLY A 436 3.45 -15.74 -0.07
N ILE A 437 2.86 -14.89 -0.91
CA ILE A 437 3.31 -13.52 -1.15
C ILE A 437 3.17 -12.68 0.12
N GLY A 438 2.05 -12.76 0.82
CA GLY A 438 1.86 -12.03 2.09
C GLY A 438 2.90 -12.42 3.13
N LEU A 439 3.09 -13.73 3.35
CA LEU A 439 4.13 -14.24 4.26
C LEU A 439 5.55 -13.81 3.84
N PHE A 440 5.83 -13.81 2.54
CA PHE A 440 7.13 -13.39 2.00
C PHE A 440 7.41 -11.91 2.30
N LEU A 441 6.42 -11.04 2.08
CA LEU A 441 6.56 -9.60 2.35
C LEU A 441 6.65 -9.28 3.85
N GLN A 442 6.12 -10.14 4.71
CA GLN A 442 6.31 -10.08 6.16
C GLN A 442 7.66 -10.63 6.64
N GLY A 443 8.40 -11.32 5.77
CA GLY A 443 9.66 -11.98 6.11
C GLY A 443 9.55 -13.37 6.71
N ASP A 444 8.35 -13.96 6.75
CA ASP A 444 8.18 -15.39 7.04
C ASP A 444 8.59 -16.20 5.81
N LEU A 445 9.90 -16.25 5.55
CA LEU A 445 10.45 -16.90 4.36
C LEU A 445 10.18 -18.41 4.34
N LYS A 446 10.10 -19.04 5.52
CA LYS A 446 9.80 -20.48 5.64
C LYS A 446 8.32 -20.77 5.39
N GLY A 447 7.42 -19.98 5.96
CA GLY A 447 5.98 -20.05 5.70
C GLY A 447 5.67 -19.75 4.23
N ALA A 448 6.31 -18.72 3.67
CA ALA A 448 6.21 -18.38 2.25
C ALA A 448 6.68 -19.53 1.36
N GLN A 449 7.85 -20.11 1.63
CA GLN A 449 8.33 -21.29 0.90
C GLN A 449 7.33 -22.44 0.98
N ALA A 450 6.79 -22.75 2.16
CA ALA A 450 5.82 -23.82 2.32
C ALA A 450 4.54 -23.56 1.51
N ALA A 451 4.06 -22.32 1.46
CA ALA A 451 2.92 -21.92 0.65
C ALA A 451 3.23 -22.01 -0.87
N PHE A 452 4.40 -21.53 -1.31
CA PHE A 452 4.82 -21.64 -2.72
C PHE A 452 5.07 -23.09 -3.13
N GLN A 453 5.49 -23.97 -2.21
CA GLN A 453 5.58 -25.40 -2.47
C GLN A 453 4.21 -25.98 -2.83
N ARG A 454 3.12 -25.54 -2.17
CA ARG A 454 1.75 -25.94 -2.55
C ARG A 454 1.36 -25.49 -3.95
N VAL A 455 1.89 -24.36 -4.44
CA VAL A 455 1.70 -23.92 -5.83
C VAL A 455 2.33 -24.92 -6.80
N THR A 456 3.56 -25.38 -6.51
CA THR A 456 4.23 -26.38 -7.37
C THR A 456 3.59 -27.76 -7.30
N GLU A 457 2.95 -28.12 -6.18
CA GLU A 457 2.19 -29.37 -6.03
C GLU A 457 0.87 -29.30 -6.80
N ALA A 458 0.17 -28.17 -6.75
CA ALA A 458 -1.11 -27.96 -7.41
C ALA A 458 -0.97 -27.82 -8.93
N ASP A 459 0.09 -27.17 -9.42
CA ASP A 459 0.40 -27.07 -10.84
C ASP A 459 1.91 -27.14 -11.11
N PRO A 460 2.50 -28.35 -11.24
CA PRO A 460 3.94 -28.52 -11.45
C PRO A 460 4.49 -27.83 -12.71
N GLY A 461 3.64 -27.62 -13.72
CA GLY A 461 3.98 -26.94 -14.97
C GLY A 461 3.92 -25.41 -14.88
N ASN A 462 3.47 -24.84 -13.77
CA ASN A 462 3.44 -23.40 -13.56
C ASN A 462 4.79 -22.90 -13.01
N PRO A 463 5.55 -22.07 -13.75
CA PRO A 463 6.82 -21.56 -13.27
C PRO A 463 6.70 -20.56 -12.10
N ASP A 464 5.51 -20.06 -11.76
CA ASP A 464 5.26 -19.13 -10.64
C ASP A 464 5.68 -19.70 -9.29
N GLY A 465 5.27 -20.93 -8.97
CA GLY A 465 5.64 -21.57 -7.72
C GLY A 465 7.17 -21.70 -7.59
N TRP A 466 7.83 -22.21 -8.64
CA TRP A 466 9.28 -22.41 -8.66
C TRP A 466 10.08 -21.12 -8.51
N VAL A 467 9.69 -20.05 -9.24
CA VAL A 467 10.36 -18.75 -9.11
C VAL A 467 10.16 -18.15 -7.74
N ASN A 468 8.97 -18.27 -7.14
CA ASN A 468 8.71 -17.68 -5.83
C ASN A 468 9.41 -18.44 -4.69
N ILE A 469 9.58 -19.77 -4.80
CA ILE A 469 10.50 -20.51 -3.92
C ILE A 469 11.94 -20.01 -4.09
N GLY A 470 12.39 -19.80 -5.34
CA GLY A 470 13.72 -19.27 -5.64
C GLY A 470 13.95 -17.86 -5.09
N ARG A 471 12.95 -16.98 -5.22
CA ARG A 471 12.92 -15.64 -4.64
C ARG A 471 13.08 -15.67 -3.13
N ALA A 472 12.30 -16.51 -2.43
CA ALA A 472 12.40 -16.69 -0.99
C ALA A 472 13.78 -17.25 -0.58
N ALA A 473 14.32 -18.21 -1.33
CA ALA A 473 15.63 -18.80 -1.08
C ALA A 473 16.80 -17.79 -1.26
N VAL A 474 16.75 -16.95 -2.30
CA VAL A 474 17.73 -15.86 -2.49
C VAL A 474 17.70 -14.89 -1.31
N GLN A 475 16.51 -14.57 -0.79
CA GLN A 475 16.35 -13.68 0.36
C GLN A 475 16.79 -14.32 1.68
N GLU A 476 16.58 -15.63 1.84
CA GLU A 476 17.07 -16.41 2.98
C GLU A 476 18.61 -16.56 2.97
N GLY A 477 19.24 -16.42 1.79
CA GLY A 477 20.66 -16.68 1.59
C GLY A 477 20.96 -18.13 1.17
N ASP A 478 19.94 -18.97 0.99
CA ASP A 478 20.06 -20.35 0.52
C ASP A 478 20.22 -20.40 -1.01
N MET A 479 21.42 -20.05 -1.45
CA MET A 479 21.74 -19.95 -2.89
C MET A 479 21.71 -21.29 -3.61
N GLN A 480 22.01 -22.39 -2.90
CA GLN A 480 21.96 -23.73 -3.50
C GLN A 480 20.53 -24.16 -3.78
N ARG A 481 19.59 -23.92 -2.86
CA ARG A 481 18.17 -24.19 -3.12
C ARG A 481 17.63 -23.26 -4.20
N ALA A 482 17.98 -21.97 -4.13
CA ALA A 482 17.59 -20.99 -5.13
C ALA A 482 17.99 -21.43 -6.55
N ARG A 483 19.25 -21.87 -6.71
CA ARG A 483 19.78 -22.41 -7.97
C ARG A 483 18.88 -23.53 -8.51
N THR A 484 18.67 -24.59 -7.73
CA THR A 484 17.90 -25.77 -8.16
C THR A 484 16.49 -25.42 -8.63
N VAL A 485 15.76 -24.61 -7.87
CA VAL A 485 14.36 -24.28 -8.22
C VAL A 485 14.27 -23.26 -9.35
N LEU A 486 15.24 -22.36 -9.49
CA LEU A 486 15.28 -21.41 -10.61
C LEU A 486 15.68 -22.10 -11.92
N GLU A 487 16.57 -23.10 -11.88
CA GLU A 487 16.85 -23.97 -13.02
C GLU A 487 15.60 -24.74 -13.45
N GLN A 488 14.79 -25.22 -12.51
CA GLN A 488 13.48 -25.83 -12.81
C GLN A 488 12.50 -24.81 -13.43
N ALA A 489 12.45 -23.58 -12.94
CA ALA A 489 11.62 -22.54 -13.56
C ALA A 489 12.05 -22.23 -15.00
N LEU A 490 13.36 -22.18 -15.25
CA LEU A 490 13.94 -21.92 -16.57
C LEU A 490 13.82 -23.13 -17.52
N SER A 491 13.74 -24.37 -17.01
CA SER A 491 13.47 -25.54 -17.85
C SER A 491 12.03 -25.54 -18.36
N LEU A 492 11.08 -25.03 -17.55
CA LEU A 492 9.67 -24.86 -17.94
C LEU A 492 9.47 -23.65 -18.87
N SER A 493 10.16 -22.55 -18.60
CA SER A 493 10.06 -21.30 -19.38
C SER A 493 11.43 -20.65 -19.54
N PRO A 494 12.18 -20.99 -20.61
CA PRO A 494 13.57 -20.54 -20.81
C PRO A 494 13.77 -19.03 -20.84
N ASP A 495 12.79 -18.27 -21.33
CA ASP A 495 12.87 -16.81 -21.47
C ASP A 495 12.25 -16.06 -20.27
N LEU A 496 11.92 -16.74 -19.17
CA LEU A 496 11.23 -16.12 -18.04
C LEU A 496 12.10 -15.08 -17.32
N ALA A 497 11.86 -13.79 -17.57
CA ALA A 497 12.67 -12.69 -17.08
C ALA A 497 12.90 -12.71 -15.56
N ARG A 498 11.85 -12.85 -14.74
CA ARG A 498 12.01 -12.93 -13.27
C ARG A 498 12.89 -14.10 -12.81
N ALA A 499 12.86 -15.24 -13.50
CA ALA A 499 13.71 -16.38 -13.16
C ALA A 499 15.18 -16.06 -13.48
N HIS A 500 15.44 -15.46 -14.65
CA HIS A 500 16.78 -14.94 -14.98
C HIS A 500 17.27 -13.88 -14.00
N PHE A 501 16.40 -12.96 -13.55
CA PHE A 501 16.76 -11.94 -12.57
C PHE A 501 17.23 -12.56 -11.25
N PHE A 502 16.45 -13.48 -10.67
CA PHE A 502 16.84 -14.11 -9.41
C PHE A 502 18.03 -15.07 -9.59
N TYR A 503 18.16 -15.72 -10.76
CA TYR A 503 19.32 -16.56 -11.05
C TYR A 503 20.61 -15.73 -11.22
N ALA A 504 20.52 -14.53 -11.78
CA ALA A 504 21.64 -13.59 -11.79
C ALA A 504 22.10 -13.21 -10.37
N LYS A 505 21.20 -13.12 -9.38
CA LYS A 505 21.57 -12.91 -7.98
C LYS A 505 22.33 -14.10 -7.40
N VAL A 506 21.94 -15.33 -7.73
CA VAL A 506 22.68 -16.55 -7.37
C VAL A 506 24.09 -16.52 -7.97
N LEU A 507 24.22 -16.27 -9.27
CA LEU A 507 25.52 -16.19 -9.94
C LEU A 507 26.41 -15.07 -9.39
N ARG A 508 25.83 -13.92 -9.05
CA ARG A 508 26.53 -12.82 -8.38
C ARG A 508 27.11 -13.26 -7.04
N ASN A 509 26.33 -14.00 -6.24
CA ASN A 509 26.79 -14.54 -4.96
C ASN A 509 27.97 -15.50 -5.13
N ASP A 510 27.96 -16.30 -6.19
CA ASP A 510 29.04 -17.24 -6.52
C ASP A 510 30.29 -16.54 -7.10
N GLY A 511 30.24 -15.21 -7.30
CA GLY A 511 31.32 -14.44 -7.92
C GLY A 511 31.36 -14.54 -9.46
N ASN A 512 30.43 -15.25 -10.09
CA ASN A 512 30.31 -15.33 -11.54
C ASN A 512 29.61 -14.07 -12.10
N TYR A 513 30.32 -12.95 -12.12
CA TYR A 513 29.78 -11.66 -12.54
C TYR A 513 29.45 -11.58 -14.03
N ASP A 514 30.21 -12.25 -14.90
CA ASP A 514 29.91 -12.26 -16.34
C ASP A 514 28.61 -13.02 -16.62
N GLY A 515 28.43 -14.21 -16.03
CA GLY A 515 27.18 -14.96 -16.14
C GLY A 515 25.99 -14.20 -15.55
N ALA A 516 26.17 -13.56 -14.38
CA ALA A 516 25.12 -12.72 -13.78
C ALA A 516 24.72 -11.56 -14.71
N ALA A 517 25.70 -10.88 -15.32
CA ALA A 517 25.44 -9.80 -16.26
C ALA A 517 24.71 -10.30 -17.53
N ASP A 518 25.06 -11.46 -18.06
CA ASP A 518 24.39 -12.05 -19.22
C ASP A 518 22.92 -12.38 -18.93
N HIS A 519 22.63 -12.93 -17.75
CA HIS A 519 21.26 -13.15 -17.34
C HIS A 519 20.46 -11.84 -17.15
N LEU A 520 21.07 -10.79 -16.59
CA LEU A 520 20.41 -9.47 -16.52
C LEU A 520 20.20 -8.85 -17.90
N ARG A 521 21.11 -9.04 -18.86
CA ARG A 521 20.90 -8.59 -20.25
C ARG A 521 19.70 -9.28 -20.90
N LYS A 522 19.46 -10.57 -20.61
CA LYS A 522 18.22 -11.27 -21.06
C LYS A 522 16.96 -10.65 -20.45
N VAL A 523 17.03 -10.22 -19.19
CA VAL A 523 15.93 -9.49 -18.54
C VAL A 523 15.69 -8.15 -19.25
N LEU A 524 16.74 -7.36 -19.44
CA LEU A 524 16.68 -6.03 -20.05
C LEU A 524 16.32 -6.04 -21.54
N ALA A 525 16.56 -7.15 -22.24
CA ALA A 525 16.07 -7.33 -23.61
C ALA A 525 14.53 -7.35 -23.68
N GLN A 526 13.85 -7.79 -22.62
CA GLN A 526 12.40 -7.79 -22.50
C GLN A 526 11.87 -6.55 -21.77
N TYR A 527 12.59 -6.08 -20.77
CA TYR A 527 12.22 -4.95 -19.90
C TYR A 527 13.32 -3.89 -19.91
N PRO A 528 13.50 -3.13 -21.00
CA PRO A 528 14.64 -2.23 -21.19
C PRO A 528 14.66 -1.05 -20.22
N ARG A 529 13.53 -0.72 -19.59
CA ARG A 529 13.46 0.33 -18.55
C ARG A 529 13.31 -0.24 -17.15
N ASP A 530 13.54 -1.53 -16.90
CA ASP A 530 13.53 -2.06 -15.54
C ASP A 530 14.72 -1.45 -14.75
N ARG A 531 14.41 -0.46 -13.93
CA ARG A 531 15.39 0.32 -13.18
C ARG A 531 16.18 -0.53 -12.17
N VAL A 532 15.59 -1.62 -11.65
CA VAL A 532 16.26 -2.49 -10.67
C VAL A 532 17.22 -3.43 -11.37
N ALA A 533 16.84 -4.00 -12.52
CA ALA A 533 17.75 -4.80 -13.35
C ALA A 533 18.89 -3.94 -13.92
N LEU A 534 18.62 -2.70 -14.33
CA LEU A 534 19.64 -1.74 -14.74
C LEU A 534 20.60 -1.40 -13.59
N ASN A 535 20.09 -1.13 -12.39
CA ASN A 535 20.92 -0.91 -11.19
C ASN A 535 21.81 -2.11 -10.86
N ASP A 536 21.25 -3.33 -10.86
CA ASP A 536 22.00 -4.56 -10.60
C ASP A 536 23.07 -4.81 -11.68
N LEU A 537 22.78 -4.54 -12.95
CA LEU A 537 23.77 -4.64 -14.04
C LEU A 537 24.87 -3.59 -13.88
N GLY A 538 24.51 -2.34 -13.61
CA GLY A 538 25.47 -1.27 -13.35
C GLY A 538 26.40 -1.60 -12.18
N ARG A 539 25.86 -2.17 -11.10
CA ARG A 539 26.63 -2.65 -9.95
C ARG A 539 27.58 -3.79 -10.32
N LEU A 540 27.13 -4.76 -11.12
CA LEU A 540 28.02 -5.85 -11.60
C LEU A 540 29.16 -5.30 -12.46
N LEU A 541 28.88 -4.39 -13.39
CA LEU A 541 29.90 -3.74 -14.21
C LEU A 541 30.91 -2.96 -13.37
N PHE A 542 30.45 -2.28 -12.32
CA PHE A 542 31.33 -1.65 -11.33
C PHE A 542 32.23 -2.66 -10.62
N LEU A 543 31.70 -3.79 -10.15
CA LEU A 543 32.49 -4.85 -9.50
C LEU A 543 33.54 -5.45 -10.45
N GLN A 544 33.25 -5.48 -11.75
CA GLN A 544 34.18 -5.86 -12.81
C GLN A 544 35.18 -4.75 -13.21
N ARG A 545 35.12 -3.59 -12.56
CA ARG A 545 35.91 -2.38 -12.86
C ARG A 545 35.66 -1.79 -14.26
N LYS A 546 34.54 -2.15 -14.90
CA LYS A 546 34.07 -1.58 -16.17
C LYS A 546 33.31 -0.28 -15.90
N TYR A 547 33.98 0.71 -15.32
CA TYR A 547 33.34 1.91 -14.78
C TYR A 547 32.59 2.74 -15.84
N ALA A 548 33.13 2.85 -17.06
CA ALA A 548 32.48 3.59 -18.14
C ALA A 548 31.13 2.95 -18.55
N ASP A 549 31.09 1.62 -18.67
CA ASP A 549 29.87 0.89 -19.00
C ASP A 549 28.86 0.92 -17.86
N ALA A 550 29.36 0.84 -16.61
CA ALA A 550 28.54 0.98 -15.41
C ALA A 550 27.86 2.36 -15.38
N ILE A 551 28.62 3.44 -15.63
CA ILE A 551 28.09 4.81 -15.67
C ILE A 551 26.99 4.93 -16.73
N LYS A 552 27.23 4.43 -17.96
CA LYS A 552 26.22 4.45 -19.01
C LYS A 552 24.93 3.77 -18.57
N THR A 553 25.04 2.57 -18.00
CA THR A 553 23.89 1.78 -17.53
C THR A 553 23.15 2.48 -16.38
N LEU A 554 23.88 3.05 -15.42
CA LEU A 554 23.31 3.75 -14.27
C LEU A 554 22.68 5.11 -14.65
N GLN A 555 23.14 5.74 -15.73
CA GLN A 555 22.47 6.92 -16.30
C GLN A 555 21.11 6.57 -16.91
N GLU A 556 20.93 5.35 -17.45
CA GLU A 556 19.62 4.86 -17.89
C GLU A 556 18.65 4.68 -16.72
N VAL A 557 19.15 4.29 -15.54
CA VAL A 557 18.34 4.30 -14.29
C VAL A 557 17.87 5.72 -13.99
N LEU A 558 18.77 6.71 -13.97
CA LEU A 558 18.44 8.10 -13.66
C LEU A 558 17.53 8.77 -14.70
N ALA A 559 17.51 8.26 -15.94
CA ALA A 559 16.54 8.68 -16.95
C ALA A 559 15.11 8.22 -16.64
N VAL A 560 14.95 7.13 -15.87
CA VAL A 560 13.67 6.64 -15.37
C VAL A 560 13.34 7.23 -14.01
N ASP A 561 14.30 7.29 -13.09
CA ASP A 561 14.14 7.88 -11.77
C ASP A 561 15.35 8.75 -11.39
N PRO A 562 15.26 10.07 -11.55
CA PRO A 562 16.31 11.01 -11.16
C PRO A 562 16.60 11.07 -9.65
N GLU A 563 15.78 10.43 -8.82
CA GLU A 563 15.91 10.41 -7.36
C GLU A 563 16.36 9.02 -6.84
N ASP A 564 16.76 8.10 -7.73
CA ASP A 564 17.16 6.74 -7.36
C ASP A 564 18.44 6.74 -6.51
N LEU A 565 18.28 6.38 -5.23
CA LEU A 565 19.34 6.40 -4.24
C LEU A 565 20.51 5.48 -4.59
N GLN A 566 20.20 4.27 -5.10
CA GLN A 566 21.22 3.27 -5.42
C GLN A 566 22.04 3.68 -6.65
N ALA A 567 21.39 4.26 -7.65
CA ALA A 567 22.06 4.77 -8.83
C ALA A 567 23.04 5.89 -8.48
N HIS A 568 22.63 6.86 -7.64
CA HIS A 568 23.54 7.91 -7.17
C HIS A 568 24.73 7.36 -6.37
N TYR A 569 24.50 6.37 -5.50
CA TYR A 569 25.58 5.70 -4.76
C TYR A 569 26.56 5.00 -5.71
N ASN A 570 26.06 4.18 -6.64
CA ASN A 570 26.90 3.44 -7.57
C ASN A 570 27.64 4.35 -8.56
N LEU A 571 27.00 5.43 -9.04
CA LEU A 571 27.66 6.44 -9.88
C LEU A 571 28.78 7.16 -9.14
N MET A 572 28.55 7.55 -7.88
CA MET A 572 29.61 8.11 -7.03
C MET A 572 30.82 7.16 -6.95
N LEU A 573 30.60 5.86 -6.74
CA LEU A 573 31.67 4.87 -6.70
C LEU A 573 32.38 4.70 -8.04
N CYS A 574 31.64 4.68 -9.16
CA CYS A 574 32.23 4.57 -10.50
C CYS A 574 33.11 5.78 -10.84
N TYR A 575 32.64 7.00 -10.57
CA TYR A 575 33.41 8.22 -10.82
C TYR A 575 34.65 8.31 -9.93
N ASN A 576 34.56 7.90 -8.65
CA ASN A 576 35.74 7.74 -7.79
C ASN A 576 36.74 6.73 -8.39
N GLY A 577 36.25 5.60 -8.93
CA GLY A 577 37.08 4.61 -9.60
C GLY A 577 37.79 5.11 -10.86
N LEU A 578 37.25 6.15 -11.51
CA LEU A 578 37.85 6.85 -12.65
C LEU A 578 38.68 8.08 -12.28
N GLY A 579 38.68 8.51 -11.01
CA GLY A 579 39.32 9.75 -10.57
C GLY A 579 38.58 11.04 -10.94
N ASP A 580 37.31 10.97 -11.35
CA ASP A 580 36.47 12.14 -11.61
C ASP A 580 35.84 12.63 -10.28
N GLU A 581 36.63 13.37 -9.50
CA GLU A 581 36.22 13.88 -8.19
C GLU A 581 35.00 14.81 -8.27
N LYS A 582 34.85 15.56 -9.37
CA LYS A 582 33.74 16.49 -9.55
C LYS A 582 32.41 15.74 -9.63
N GLN A 583 32.32 14.76 -10.52
CA GLN A 583 31.10 13.96 -10.68
C GLN A 583 30.83 13.08 -9.46
N ALA A 584 31.88 12.49 -8.88
CA ALA A 584 31.73 11.72 -7.65
C ALA A 584 31.12 12.56 -6.52
N LYS A 585 31.59 13.80 -6.34
CA LYS A 585 31.04 14.72 -5.32
C LYS A 585 29.59 15.09 -5.61
N GLU A 586 29.25 15.34 -6.86
CA GLU A 586 27.88 15.67 -7.28
C GLU A 586 26.89 14.54 -6.95
N HIS A 587 27.26 13.30 -7.28
CA HIS A 587 26.44 12.12 -6.96
C HIS A 587 26.41 11.82 -5.44
N GLN A 588 27.51 12.08 -4.71
CA GLN A 588 27.52 11.99 -3.25
C GLN A 588 26.50 12.93 -2.61
N VAL A 589 26.41 14.18 -3.07
CA VAL A 589 25.44 15.16 -2.56
C VAL A 589 24.00 14.69 -2.79
N ARG A 590 23.69 14.16 -3.98
CA ARG A 590 22.35 13.61 -4.29
C ARG A 590 22.03 12.36 -3.46
N TYR A 591 22.98 11.45 -3.32
CA TYR A 591 22.83 10.28 -2.44
C TYR A 591 22.49 10.69 -1.01
N LEU A 592 23.24 11.65 -0.43
CA LEU A 592 22.99 12.13 0.92
C LEU A 592 21.65 12.89 1.04
N ARG A 593 21.23 13.61 -0.01
CA ARG A 593 19.93 14.30 -0.07
C ARG A 593 18.75 13.34 0.00
N PHE A 594 18.81 12.22 -0.74
CA PHE A 594 17.71 11.25 -0.82
C PHE A 594 17.77 10.16 0.27
N LYS A 595 18.90 10.03 0.96
CA LYS A 595 19.07 9.03 2.02
C LYS A 595 18.11 9.30 3.18
N ALA A 596 17.48 8.24 3.72
CA ALA A 596 16.65 8.33 4.91
C ALA A 596 17.47 8.76 6.17
N ASP A 597 16.86 9.54 7.06
CA ASP A 597 17.44 9.91 8.35
C ASP A 597 17.10 8.81 9.35
N GLU A 598 18.06 7.93 9.55
CA GLU A 598 17.94 6.78 10.43
C GLU A 598 17.81 7.21 11.90
N SER A 599 18.40 8.36 12.28
CA SER A 599 18.40 8.85 13.65
C SER A 599 17.03 9.33 14.12
N ALA A 600 16.20 9.81 13.20
CA ALA A 600 14.84 10.26 13.49
C ALA A 600 13.93 9.16 14.05
N GLN A 601 14.26 7.89 13.82
CA GLN A 601 13.52 6.76 14.38
C GLN A 601 13.47 6.77 15.92
N ALA A 602 14.44 7.42 16.59
CA ALA A 602 14.42 7.60 18.04
C ALA A 602 13.17 8.36 18.55
N ILE A 603 12.62 9.28 17.74
CA ILE A 603 11.42 10.08 18.05
C ILE A 603 10.20 9.18 18.25
N THR A 604 10.13 8.04 17.56
CA THR A 604 9.00 7.11 17.66
C THR A 604 8.95 6.33 18.99
N GLY A 605 10.03 6.35 19.77
CA GLY A 605 10.18 5.58 21.01
C GLY A 605 9.05 5.85 22.02
N PRO A 606 8.89 7.08 22.52
CA PRO A 606 7.82 7.44 23.45
C PRO A 606 6.41 7.18 22.89
N TYR A 607 6.16 7.50 21.62
CA TYR A 607 4.87 7.25 20.97
C TYR A 607 4.47 5.77 21.06
N ARG A 608 5.41 4.87 20.73
CA ARG A 608 5.15 3.41 20.75
C ARG A 608 4.88 2.86 22.14
N GLN A 609 5.47 3.44 23.17
CA GLN A 609 5.20 3.02 24.55
C GLN A 609 3.79 3.40 24.99
N LEU A 610 3.28 4.53 24.51
CA LEU A 610 1.94 5.03 24.83
C LEU A 610 0.83 4.43 23.95
N ASN A 611 1.20 3.88 22.79
CA ASN A 611 0.27 3.32 21.79
C ASN A 611 0.66 1.87 21.46
N PRO A 612 0.34 0.90 22.35
CA PRO A 612 0.76 -0.49 22.18
C PRO A 612 0.17 -1.14 20.92
N GLU A 613 -1.03 -0.77 20.49
CA GLU A 613 -1.65 -1.28 19.27
C GLU A 613 -0.88 -0.85 18.01
N ASP A 614 -0.50 0.42 17.91
CA ASP A 614 0.35 0.91 16.81
C ASP A 614 1.78 0.34 16.88
N ASN A 615 2.29 0.05 18.08
CA ASN A 615 3.57 -0.63 18.24
C ASN A 615 3.50 -2.11 17.80
N ASN A 616 2.34 -2.75 17.92
CA ASN A 616 2.10 -4.08 17.37
C ASN A 616 2.05 -4.02 15.85
N GLU A 617 1.34 -3.04 15.26
CA GLU A 617 1.32 -2.84 13.80
C GLU A 617 2.73 -2.69 13.22
N ARG A 618 3.69 -2.07 13.92
CA ARG A 618 5.06 -1.99 13.41
C ARG A 618 5.75 -3.35 13.23
N GLN A 619 5.29 -4.40 13.91
CA GLN A 619 5.90 -5.72 13.80
C GLN A 619 5.48 -6.37 12.48
N ALA A 620 6.44 -6.94 11.75
CA ALA A 620 6.13 -7.58 10.48
C ALA A 620 5.16 -8.77 10.62
N ILE A 621 5.14 -9.39 11.81
CA ILE A 621 4.25 -10.51 12.14
C ILE A 621 3.73 -10.30 13.57
N HIS A 622 2.44 -10.09 13.70
CA HIS A 622 1.70 -10.08 14.96
C HIS A 622 0.28 -10.62 14.71
N GLU A 623 -0.47 -10.85 15.79
CA GLU A 623 -1.85 -11.29 15.70
C GLU A 623 -2.80 -10.23 16.27
N HIS A 624 -3.87 -9.96 15.54
CA HIS A 624 -4.97 -9.10 15.97
C HIS A 624 -5.91 -9.86 16.90
N VAL A 625 -6.31 -9.21 17.99
CA VAL A 625 -7.27 -9.75 18.96
C VAL A 625 -8.62 -9.06 18.81
N SER A 626 -9.67 -9.65 19.40
CA SER A 626 -10.99 -9.04 19.40
C SER A 626 -11.01 -7.75 20.23
N ALA A 627 -11.71 -6.75 19.72
CA ALA A 627 -12.24 -5.65 20.51
C ALA A 627 -13.01 -6.18 21.73
N PRO A 628 -13.06 -5.44 22.85
CA PRO A 628 -13.94 -5.77 23.96
C PRO A 628 -15.41 -5.88 23.49
N LEU A 629 -15.94 -7.10 23.49
CA LEU A 629 -17.32 -7.36 23.11
C LEU A 629 -18.22 -7.09 24.33
N THR A 630 -19.12 -6.13 24.23
CA THR A 630 -20.15 -5.94 25.27
C THR A 630 -21.21 -7.03 25.14
N PRO A 631 -21.65 -7.67 26.25
CA PRO A 631 -22.71 -8.66 26.18
C PRO A 631 -24.01 -8.00 25.68
N ASN A 632 -24.47 -8.40 24.48
CA ASN A 632 -25.78 -8.12 23.89
C ASN A 632 -26.33 -6.69 24.09
N ARG A 633 -26.07 -5.78 23.13
CA ARG A 633 -27.03 -4.70 22.82
C ARG A 633 -28.20 -5.28 22.02
N VAL A 634 -29.05 -6.06 22.68
CA VAL A 634 -30.42 -6.28 22.21
C VAL A 634 -31.28 -5.22 22.90
N GLY A 635 -31.60 -4.16 22.16
CA GLY A 635 -32.74 -3.28 22.44
C GLY A 635 -32.76 -2.52 23.77
N THR A 636 -31.93 -1.48 23.93
CA THR A 636 -32.32 -0.26 24.67
C THR A 636 -31.51 0.93 24.17
N LEU A 637 -31.97 1.55 23.09
CA LEU A 637 -31.67 2.94 22.76
C LEU A 637 -32.46 3.83 23.74
N GLN A 638 -31.85 4.18 24.88
CA GLN A 638 -32.05 5.44 25.59
C GLN A 638 -31.21 5.46 26.88
N LYS A 639 -30.50 6.56 27.09
CA LYS A 639 -29.74 6.97 28.30
C LYS A 639 -28.27 6.52 28.40
N SER A 640 -27.39 7.19 27.65
CA SER A 640 -26.00 7.39 28.10
C SER A 640 -25.45 8.81 27.88
N ASN A 641 -26.27 9.79 27.49
CA ASN A 641 -25.84 11.20 27.32
C ASN A 641 -26.22 12.14 28.49
N GLN A 642 -26.41 11.62 29.72
CA GLN A 642 -26.71 12.51 30.88
C GLN A 642 -25.84 12.34 32.13
N ASN A 643 -24.90 11.39 32.20
CA ASN A 643 -24.11 11.18 33.43
C ASN A 643 -22.65 11.70 33.41
N ARG A 644 -22.33 12.69 32.57
CA ARG A 644 -21.08 13.48 32.69
C ARG A 644 -21.29 14.95 33.09
N LEU A 645 -22.50 15.32 33.52
CA LEU A 645 -22.84 16.69 33.96
C LEU A 645 -23.29 16.80 35.43
N ALA A 646 -23.06 15.79 36.27
CA ALA A 646 -23.53 15.77 37.66
C ALA A 646 -22.44 15.46 38.70
N LEU A 647 -21.24 16.03 38.54
CA LEU A 647 -20.18 16.03 39.57
C LEU A 647 -19.57 17.44 39.76
N ALA A 648 -20.41 18.47 39.67
CA ALA A 648 -20.02 19.85 39.96
C ALA A 648 -21.14 20.62 40.69
N THR A 649 -21.79 20.00 41.68
CA THR A 649 -22.54 20.72 42.73
C THR A 649 -22.77 19.79 43.93
N SER A 650 -21.80 19.70 44.84
CA SER A 650 -22.07 19.62 46.29
C SER A 650 -20.76 19.64 47.08
N ARG A 651 -20.66 20.65 47.95
CA ARG A 651 -19.60 20.98 48.92
C ARG A 651 -18.41 21.76 48.38
#